data_AF-A0A6G3SRD6-F1
#
_entry.id   AF-A0A6G3SRD6-F1
#
_cell.length_a   1.000
_cell.length_b   1.000
_cell.length_c   1.000
_cell.angle_alpha   90.00
_cell.angle_beta   90.00
_cell.angle_gamma   90.00
#
_symmetry.space_group_name_H-M   'P 1'
#
loop_
_entity.id
_entity.type
_entity.pdbx_description
1 polymer ?
#
loop_
_entity_poly.entity_id
_entity_poly.type
_entity_poly.pdbx_seq_one_letter_code
_entity_poly.pdbx_strand_id
1 'polypeptide(L)'
;GERAERDTLFSPPPPANQKGVPALSRDALDGRLRRHLANAPWGPDADRAVAEWAAKATGATVTLVEENGTAHTYAGPSADAPHLRLRRRGGDFVPLLLRTPAPAPAPVPKPKAPTDGGVPGLPGEEEAYELSTLSGTEPQPQPQPHGGTDSDADSDSDGEEDTPIWADPEWLTAVFGPQWNRAPRARLQETSQALHELVEEAAGGRPTRDGLADLVRHVLHLPLRARVRNQDVLDLGALALEASSDDLATADDLAGYFVDRQIETRRDALAEETQLRDADRTPAGRDFTGAGRGLPAPDSYLAERSGRAAVRSPEWRKPYLFVAGAAEGGGVEIVTPWRTFVVRDAEEMARIISYDSRRPGGADIVLALPPAFAAQVADLVAGTTARPVWYPLGPAEVATHPTTGAAHLVVHRRAGEAGPDWTTPPPPRESGLPGARDLGSGDSDTDTDDGHDSDDGSDSGSTSDGDAEFDRLADLAQFERRVDALRPRPLITRAYEVLDDSGTGVLFTEPGPRTVGEVRTAEGAEGPALVLPHRTPRDVPAADRPPLHISEDRTVALLSAGDDTTGRGRQVYATRTAIERSSARLAAAGAGVRLEADPSVRVVLDQEDGTPGEPLFRVEPRFLTGSGASEHAFTRDFARMVAGTDAAPLSHLAFRAPDGTVATAPVNGLHGREVTGTHHLAQALTEVAHGIRPATGVSPEWAVRQAGRDPRFTGGVVGAPTPGEAYGRALGHTQDNARRGPLTQAAARAGVNQFAWAEVGEGYLIQSVSTTDDGGAQLFTHNHAKPDDPVGPHAPYHFAQVVLASEDGTHQITLENETHSRTPIPDDRLDAVVDENLDRYDEARLNGLARESEGRAATARRDGAAPAEVARLEAFARTARALAAVHEAEHVRWYFTEDRPEHALAQREVDQARARARDAVRSAAPVGEDKDQWFFRAYSKRPGESAHAVNAALLSGRSPAVSNPLTVVALHGHALRPDRRTVRFAEQQHTPSPDADENLDALALSLARTGLWNHANGLPLPSVTVTGHGNRSRASGQKRAEAVGKALGDRLGRLLRTFQEGAPGPHVRLADFTLTLDAQRVRRATDPDRGRLVTVDIDDRRHTSRPAPDRPAPAGEP
;
A
#
# COMPACT_ATOMS: atom_id res chain seq x y z
N GLY A 1 -16.27 -33.59 5.23
CA GLY A 1 -17.05 -34.49 6.07
C GLY A 1 -16.34 -35.82 6.23
N GLU A 2 -16.85 -36.86 5.62
CA GLU A 2 -16.36 -38.24 5.73
C GLU A 2 -15.02 -38.47 5.02
N ARG A 3 -14.39 -39.62 5.29
CA ARG A 3 -13.10 -39.98 4.68
C ARG A 3 -13.19 -40.06 3.16
N ALA A 4 -14.25 -40.64 2.61
CA ALA A 4 -14.44 -40.77 1.16
C ALA A 4 -14.46 -39.42 0.44
N GLU A 5 -15.13 -38.41 0.99
CA GLU A 5 -15.21 -37.05 0.42
C GLU A 5 -13.83 -36.38 0.34
N ARG A 6 -12.99 -36.56 1.37
CA ARG A 6 -11.62 -36.04 1.38
C ARG A 6 -10.75 -36.78 0.36
N ASP A 7 -10.83 -38.10 0.33
CA ASP A 7 -9.99 -38.92 -0.53
C ASP A 7 -10.36 -38.68 -2.02
N THR A 8 -11.59 -38.23 -2.34
CA THR A 8 -11.97 -37.73 -3.68
C THR A 8 -11.50 -36.31 -4.01
N LEU A 9 -11.23 -35.44 -3.04
CA LEU A 9 -10.78 -34.05 -3.28
C LEU A 9 -9.29 -33.96 -3.69
N PHE A 10 -8.48 -34.96 -3.33
CA PHE A 10 -7.03 -34.98 -3.60
C PHE A 10 -6.61 -36.03 -4.64
N SER A 11 -7.56 -36.74 -5.27
CA SER A 11 -7.29 -37.82 -6.22
C SER A 11 -7.63 -37.40 -7.67
N PRO A 12 -6.68 -37.49 -8.63
CA PRO A 12 -6.99 -37.22 -10.03
C PRO A 12 -8.05 -38.21 -10.57
N PRO A 13 -8.99 -37.75 -11.42
CA PRO A 13 -10.03 -38.63 -11.98
C PRO A 13 -9.40 -39.83 -12.71
N PRO A 14 -10.00 -41.03 -12.64
CA PRO A 14 -9.38 -42.25 -13.17
C PRO A 14 -9.04 -42.13 -14.66
N PRO A 15 -7.94 -42.75 -15.14
CA PRO A 15 -7.60 -42.76 -16.54
C PRO A 15 -8.65 -43.53 -17.36
N ALA A 16 -8.93 -43.09 -18.58
CA ALA A 16 -9.85 -43.78 -19.47
C ALA A 16 -9.25 -45.13 -19.91
N ASN A 17 -9.90 -46.24 -19.55
CA ASN A 17 -9.47 -47.59 -19.89
C ASN A 17 -9.66 -47.91 -21.39
N GLN A 18 -8.72 -47.45 -22.22
CA GLN A 18 -8.62 -47.88 -23.61
C GLN A 18 -8.05 -49.30 -23.68
N LYS A 19 -8.82 -50.23 -24.26
CA LYS A 19 -8.38 -51.63 -24.44
C LYS A 19 -7.10 -51.70 -25.26
N GLY A 20 -6.06 -52.31 -24.70
CA GLY A 20 -4.77 -52.53 -25.35
C GLY A 20 -3.62 -51.64 -24.86
N VAL A 21 -3.91 -50.60 -24.07
CA VAL A 21 -2.87 -49.76 -23.45
C VAL A 21 -2.37 -50.44 -22.16
N PRO A 22 -1.05 -50.51 -21.89
CA PRO A 22 -0.52 -50.99 -20.61
C PRO A 22 -1.00 -50.15 -19.42
N ALA A 23 -1.06 -50.76 -18.23
CA ALA A 23 -1.32 -50.01 -17.00
C ALA A 23 -0.22 -48.95 -16.77
N LEU A 24 -0.61 -47.75 -16.35
CA LEU A 24 0.32 -46.65 -16.08
C LEU A 24 1.34 -47.04 -15.00
N SER A 25 2.61 -46.71 -15.22
CA SER A 25 3.66 -46.89 -14.21
C SER A 25 3.42 -46.02 -12.99
N ARG A 26 4.04 -46.39 -11.86
CA ARG A 26 3.90 -45.65 -10.60
C ARG A 26 4.34 -44.19 -10.74
N ASP A 27 5.46 -43.93 -11.42
CA ASP A 27 5.92 -42.57 -11.71
C ASP A 27 4.98 -41.78 -12.63
N ALA A 28 4.31 -42.45 -13.57
CA ALA A 28 3.30 -41.81 -14.42
C ALA A 28 2.04 -41.45 -13.62
N LEU A 29 1.65 -42.27 -12.63
CA LEU A 29 0.56 -41.98 -11.70
C LEU A 29 0.94 -40.86 -10.73
N ASP A 30 2.13 -40.91 -10.11
CA ASP A 30 2.60 -39.90 -9.15
C ASP A 30 2.89 -38.56 -9.83
N GLY A 31 3.38 -38.57 -11.08
CA GLY A 31 3.53 -37.39 -11.93
C GLY A 31 2.18 -36.85 -12.44
N ARG A 32 1.14 -37.69 -12.53
CA ARG A 32 -0.24 -37.25 -12.83
C ARG A 32 -0.93 -36.67 -11.59
N LEU A 33 -0.67 -37.23 -10.40
CA LEU A 33 -1.07 -36.67 -9.11
C LEU A 33 -0.43 -35.29 -8.89
N ARG A 34 0.89 -35.16 -9.05
CA ARG A 34 1.60 -33.86 -8.93
C ARG A 34 1.04 -32.79 -9.87
N ARG A 35 0.81 -33.11 -11.15
CA ARG A 35 0.19 -32.19 -12.11
C ARG A 35 -1.28 -31.87 -11.79
N HIS A 36 -2.03 -32.81 -11.22
CA HIS A 36 -3.38 -32.56 -10.78
C HIS A 36 -3.41 -31.60 -9.57
N LEU A 37 -2.57 -31.83 -8.55
CA LEU A 37 -2.51 -30.98 -7.36
C LEU A 37 -1.98 -29.56 -7.69
N ALA A 38 -1.09 -29.42 -8.68
CA ALA A 38 -0.56 -28.14 -9.13
C ALA A 38 -1.54 -27.34 -10.03
N ASN A 39 -2.42 -28.02 -10.77
CA ASN A 39 -3.33 -27.39 -11.75
C ASN A 39 -4.82 -27.45 -11.34
N ALA A 40 -5.15 -28.01 -10.18
CA ALA A 40 -6.52 -28.03 -9.67
C ALA A 40 -6.95 -26.61 -9.26
N PRO A 41 -8.15 -26.15 -9.66
CA PRO A 41 -8.70 -24.90 -9.18
C PRO A 41 -9.18 -25.10 -7.74
N TRP A 42 -8.29 -24.92 -6.77
CA TRP A 42 -8.62 -24.94 -5.34
C TRP A 42 -9.59 -23.78 -5.03
N GLY A 43 -10.89 -24.06 -5.04
CA GLY A 43 -11.93 -23.08 -4.76
C GLY A 43 -12.04 -22.76 -3.26
N PRO A 44 -12.78 -21.71 -2.88
CA PRO A 44 -13.02 -21.35 -1.47
C PRO A 44 -13.53 -22.51 -0.61
N ASP A 45 -14.25 -23.48 -1.20
CA ASP A 45 -14.72 -24.68 -0.51
C ASP A 45 -13.58 -25.61 -0.05
N ALA A 46 -12.50 -25.72 -0.82
CA ALA A 46 -11.32 -26.50 -0.43
C ALA A 46 -10.56 -25.79 0.70
N ASP A 47 -10.39 -24.47 0.58
CA ASP A 47 -9.74 -23.65 1.60
C ASP A 47 -10.50 -23.69 2.94
N ARG A 48 -11.83 -23.57 2.87
CA ARG A 48 -12.76 -23.75 4.00
C ARG A 48 -12.59 -25.13 4.64
N ALA A 49 -12.59 -26.20 3.85
CA ALA A 49 -12.43 -27.56 4.37
C ALA A 49 -11.06 -27.78 5.05
N VAL A 50 -10.00 -27.12 4.57
CA VAL A 50 -8.67 -27.13 5.20
C VAL A 50 -8.67 -26.33 6.51
N ALA A 51 -9.31 -25.15 6.54
CA ALA A 51 -9.40 -24.33 7.76
C ALA A 51 -10.27 -24.97 8.86
N GLU A 52 -11.41 -25.56 8.50
CA GLU A 52 -12.26 -26.36 9.38
C GLU A 52 -11.52 -27.59 9.93
N TRP A 53 -10.76 -28.28 9.08
CA TRP A 53 -9.91 -29.40 9.51
C TRP A 53 -8.80 -28.92 10.45
N ALA A 54 -8.12 -27.82 10.15
CA ALA A 54 -7.05 -27.27 10.99
C ALA A 54 -7.57 -26.89 12.38
N ALA A 55 -8.72 -26.21 12.48
CA ALA A 55 -9.35 -25.90 13.77
C ALA A 55 -9.64 -27.17 14.58
N LYS A 56 -10.26 -28.16 13.94
CA LYS A 56 -10.61 -29.44 14.58
C LYS A 56 -9.41 -30.33 14.93
N ALA A 57 -8.31 -30.24 14.19
CA ALA A 57 -7.11 -31.05 14.38
C ALA A 57 -6.13 -30.45 15.41
N THR A 58 -6.11 -29.12 15.54
CA THR A 58 -5.20 -28.41 16.47
C THR A 58 -5.88 -27.98 17.77
N GLY A 59 -7.22 -27.93 17.80
CA GLY A 59 -7.96 -27.33 18.92
C GLY A 59 -7.88 -25.79 18.94
N ALA A 60 -7.42 -25.16 17.86
CA ALA A 60 -7.32 -23.71 17.71
C ALA A 60 -8.59 -23.12 17.09
N THR A 61 -8.90 -21.86 17.42
CA THR A 61 -9.86 -21.07 16.62
C THR A 61 -9.12 -20.54 15.39
N VAL A 62 -9.53 -20.98 14.19
CA VAL A 62 -8.87 -20.60 12.93
C VAL A 62 -9.66 -19.51 12.22
N THR A 63 -9.04 -18.35 11.98
CA THR A 63 -9.62 -17.30 11.15
C THR A 63 -8.88 -17.24 9.81
N LEU A 64 -9.52 -17.73 8.75
CA LEU A 64 -9.05 -17.58 7.37
C LEU A 64 -9.47 -16.20 6.83
N VAL A 65 -8.54 -15.50 6.19
CA VAL A 65 -8.78 -14.27 5.44
C VAL A 65 -8.55 -14.54 3.96
N GLU A 66 -9.58 -14.37 3.14
CA GLU A 66 -9.52 -14.50 1.68
C GLU A 66 -8.69 -13.37 1.03
N GLU A 67 -8.36 -13.51 -0.26
CA GLU A 67 -7.60 -12.49 -0.99
C GLU A 67 -8.34 -11.15 -1.07
N ASN A 68 -9.68 -11.20 -1.21
CA ASN A 68 -10.59 -10.05 -1.19
C ASN A 68 -10.71 -9.38 0.19
N GLY A 69 -10.14 -9.96 1.26
CA GLY A 69 -10.18 -9.45 2.63
C GLY A 69 -11.30 -10.00 3.52
N THR A 70 -12.22 -10.81 2.99
CA THR A 70 -13.30 -11.47 3.75
C THR A 70 -12.69 -12.41 4.79
N ALA A 71 -13.19 -12.37 6.02
CA ALA A 71 -12.71 -13.20 7.12
C ALA A 71 -13.76 -14.25 7.54
N HIS A 72 -13.36 -15.51 7.56
CA HIS A 72 -14.16 -16.65 8.03
C HIS A 72 -13.49 -17.27 9.26
N THR A 73 -14.21 -17.30 10.38
CA THR A 73 -13.71 -17.84 11.66
C THR A 73 -14.37 -19.18 11.97
N TYR A 74 -13.54 -20.19 12.14
CA TYR A 74 -13.90 -21.56 12.52
C TYR A 74 -13.52 -21.77 13.97
N ALA A 75 -14.52 -21.86 14.84
CA ALA A 75 -14.33 -21.90 16.29
C ALA A 75 -13.55 -23.14 16.76
N GLY A 76 -12.65 -22.95 17.72
CA GLY A 76 -12.06 -24.03 18.51
C GLY A 76 -13.07 -24.65 19.50
N PRO A 77 -12.63 -25.64 20.30
CA PRO A 77 -13.49 -26.37 21.24
C PRO A 77 -13.87 -25.57 22.50
N SER A 78 -13.29 -24.39 22.73
CA SER A 78 -13.63 -23.47 23.83
C SER A 78 -13.35 -22.02 23.43
N ALA A 79 -13.84 -21.06 24.23
CA ALA A 79 -13.57 -19.63 24.02
C ALA A 79 -12.10 -19.25 24.23
N ASP A 80 -11.39 -19.96 25.12
CA ASP A 80 -9.97 -19.76 25.43
C ASP A 80 -9.03 -20.51 24.48
N ALA A 81 -9.56 -21.08 23.39
CA ALA A 81 -8.76 -21.80 22.39
C ALA A 81 -7.72 -20.88 21.73
N PRO A 82 -6.48 -21.34 21.48
CA PRO A 82 -5.46 -20.53 20.82
C PRO A 82 -5.94 -20.08 19.43
N HIS A 83 -5.71 -18.82 19.08
CA HIS A 83 -6.16 -18.27 17.79
C HIS A 83 -5.07 -18.36 16.71
N LEU A 84 -5.42 -18.96 15.57
CA LEU A 84 -4.56 -19.04 14.38
C LEU A 84 -5.19 -18.23 13.24
N ARG A 85 -4.55 -17.14 12.82
CA ARG A 85 -5.04 -16.31 11.71
C ARG A 85 -4.25 -16.60 10.44
N LEU A 86 -4.91 -17.08 9.39
CA LEU A 86 -4.32 -17.43 8.10
C LEU A 86 -4.81 -16.43 7.04
N ARG A 87 -3.97 -16.08 6.06
CA ARG A 87 -4.39 -15.28 4.91
C ARG A 87 -4.03 -15.98 3.60
N ARG A 88 -4.99 -16.05 2.67
CA ARG A 88 -4.79 -16.53 1.31
C ARG A 88 -3.98 -15.50 0.49
N ARG A 89 -3.01 -15.97 -0.30
CA ARG A 89 -2.21 -15.13 -1.21
C ARG A 89 -1.56 -15.97 -2.33
N GLY A 90 -1.98 -15.75 -3.57
CA GLY A 90 -1.40 -16.39 -4.76
C GLY A 90 -1.67 -17.90 -4.85
N GLY A 91 -2.68 -18.39 -4.14
CA GLY A 91 -2.97 -19.82 -3.97
C GLY A 91 -2.51 -20.40 -2.62
N ASP A 92 -1.50 -19.81 -1.97
CA ASP A 92 -0.96 -20.27 -0.69
C ASP A 92 -1.66 -19.67 0.55
N PHE A 93 -1.51 -20.34 1.69
CA PHE A 93 -1.85 -19.80 3.02
C PHE A 93 -0.60 -19.27 3.72
N VAL A 94 -0.65 -18.01 4.18
CA VAL A 94 0.40 -17.40 5.00
C VAL A 94 -0.13 -17.20 6.43
N PRO A 95 0.55 -17.71 7.47
CA PRO A 95 0.18 -17.41 8.85
C PRO A 95 0.48 -15.96 9.19
N LEU A 96 -0.52 -15.25 9.72
CA LEU A 96 -0.36 -13.95 10.35
C LEU A 96 0.13 -14.18 11.77
N LEU A 97 1.45 -14.11 11.96
CA LEU A 97 2.08 -14.22 13.28
C LEU A 97 1.49 -13.19 14.25
N LEU A 98 0.89 -13.68 15.32
CA LEU A 98 0.57 -12.83 16.48
C LEU A 98 1.89 -12.30 17.05
N ARG A 99 1.99 -10.98 17.25
CA ARG A 99 3.08 -10.41 18.07
C ARG A 99 2.98 -11.02 19.46
N THR A 100 4.09 -11.52 20.01
CA THR A 100 4.16 -11.93 21.41
C THR A 100 3.67 -10.76 22.29
N PRO A 101 2.79 -11.00 23.28
CA PRO A 101 2.38 -9.95 24.21
C PRO A 101 3.62 -9.30 24.86
N ALA A 102 3.60 -7.98 25.01
CA ALA A 102 4.65 -7.28 25.73
C ALA A 102 4.77 -7.83 27.16
N PRO A 103 5.99 -7.93 27.74
CA PRO A 103 6.15 -8.36 29.12
C PRO A 103 5.37 -7.41 30.05
N ALA A 104 4.67 -7.99 31.03
CA ALA A 104 3.85 -7.21 31.96
C ALA A 104 4.72 -6.15 32.67
N PRO A 105 4.22 -4.90 32.82
CA PRO A 105 5.00 -3.83 33.43
C PRO A 105 5.38 -4.17 34.86
N ALA A 106 6.62 -3.82 35.24
CA ALA A 106 7.14 -4.11 36.57
C ALA A 106 6.25 -3.50 37.67
N PRO A 107 6.02 -4.21 38.79
CA PRO A 107 5.10 -3.76 39.82
C PRO A 107 5.59 -2.46 40.48
N VAL A 108 4.76 -1.42 40.41
CA VAL A 108 5.02 -0.10 41.00
C VAL A 108 5.26 -0.24 42.51
N PRO A 109 6.31 0.37 43.09
CA PRO A 109 6.58 0.29 44.52
C PRO A 109 5.44 0.92 45.34
N LYS A 110 4.87 0.14 46.26
CA LYS A 110 3.71 0.55 47.07
C LYS A 110 4.03 1.80 47.93
N PRO A 111 3.17 2.83 47.94
CA PRO A 111 3.18 3.86 48.96
C PRO A 111 2.97 3.26 50.36
N LYS A 112 3.55 3.89 51.39
CA LYS A 112 3.26 3.55 52.79
C LYS A 112 1.89 4.08 53.20
N ALA A 113 1.04 3.21 53.73
CA ALA A 113 -0.21 3.61 54.37
C ALA A 113 0.00 3.86 55.88
N PRO A 114 -0.68 4.86 56.48
CA PRO A 114 -0.92 4.93 57.90
C PRO A 114 -2.29 4.30 58.28
N THR A 115 -2.24 3.20 59.03
CA THR A 115 -3.19 2.76 60.08
C THR A 115 -4.72 2.94 59.90
N ASP A 116 -5.38 1.78 59.79
CA ASP A 116 -6.55 1.32 60.58
C ASP A 116 -7.92 2.04 60.54
N GLY A 117 -8.99 1.28 60.24
CA GLY A 117 -10.38 1.74 60.47
C GLY A 117 -11.57 0.95 59.90
N GLY A 118 -11.76 -0.32 60.24
CA GLY A 118 -13.11 -0.94 60.23
C GLY A 118 -13.60 -1.69 58.97
N VAL A 119 -13.73 -3.01 59.12
CA VAL A 119 -14.49 -4.00 58.30
C VAL A 119 -15.47 -4.69 59.31
N PRO A 120 -16.64 -5.31 59.00
CA PRO A 120 -17.24 -5.82 57.74
C PRO A 120 -18.65 -5.21 57.40
N GLY A 121 -19.42 -5.63 56.38
CA GLY A 121 -19.24 -6.70 55.36
C GLY A 121 -20.45 -6.89 54.39
N LEU A 122 -20.37 -7.95 53.56
CA LEU A 122 -21.27 -8.34 52.43
C LEU A 122 -22.43 -9.30 52.89
N PRO A 123 -23.30 -9.93 52.05
CA PRO A 123 -23.53 -9.86 50.58
C PRO A 123 -25.04 -9.79 50.12
N GLY A 124 -25.32 -9.92 48.80
CA GLY A 124 -26.65 -10.08 48.14
C GLY A 124 -26.82 -9.12 46.94
N GLU A 125 -27.28 -9.46 45.72
CA GLU A 125 -28.34 -10.38 45.21
C GLU A 125 -29.76 -9.91 45.63
N GLU A 126 -30.79 -9.77 44.77
CA GLU A 126 -31.04 -10.26 43.38
C GLU A 126 -31.70 -9.18 42.45
N GLU A 127 -32.33 -9.65 41.36
CA GLU A 127 -33.27 -9.03 40.40
C GLU A 127 -34.50 -8.34 41.08
N ALA A 128 -35.50 -7.67 40.45
CA ALA A 128 -36.12 -7.85 39.15
C ALA A 128 -37.14 -6.73 38.75
N TYR A 129 -37.40 -6.59 37.44
CA TYR A 129 -38.71 -6.41 36.76
C TYR A 129 -39.65 -5.17 36.94
N GLU A 130 -40.37 -4.87 35.83
CA GLU A 130 -41.58 -4.03 35.60
C GLU A 130 -41.54 -2.53 36.03
N LEU A 131 -41.81 -1.53 35.17
CA LEU A 131 -42.90 -1.22 34.21
C LEU A 131 -44.15 -0.51 34.77
N SER A 132 -44.69 0.39 33.93
CA SER A 132 -46.09 0.84 33.84
C SER A 132 -46.58 2.11 34.59
N THR A 133 -46.46 3.23 33.86
CA THR A 133 -47.58 4.13 33.42
C THR A 133 -48.32 5.12 34.35
N LEU A 134 -48.37 6.37 33.84
CA LEU A 134 -49.56 7.26 33.69
C LEU A 134 -50.28 7.85 34.92
N SER A 135 -50.14 9.16 35.10
CA SER A 135 -51.25 10.14 34.95
C SER A 135 -50.75 11.60 34.85
N GLY A 136 -51.62 12.53 34.44
CA GLY A 136 -51.31 13.96 34.25
C GLY A 136 -51.13 14.77 35.55
N THR A 137 -51.07 16.12 35.54
CA THR A 137 -51.71 17.05 34.57
C THR A 137 -51.04 18.44 34.59
N GLU A 138 -51.11 19.19 33.49
CA GLU A 138 -50.82 20.63 33.38
C GLU A 138 -51.79 21.51 34.24
N PRO A 139 -51.48 22.79 34.63
CA PRO A 139 -50.92 23.84 33.74
C PRO A 139 -49.98 24.95 34.31
N GLN A 140 -49.48 25.75 33.36
CA GLN A 140 -48.83 27.09 33.41
C GLN A 140 -49.73 28.25 33.94
N PRO A 141 -49.29 29.55 34.03
CA PRO A 141 -47.93 30.17 33.99
C PRO A 141 -47.66 31.38 34.96
N GLN A 142 -46.39 31.86 35.01
CA GLN A 142 -45.92 33.26 35.25
C GLN A 142 -46.13 33.94 36.64
N PRO A 143 -45.45 35.08 36.98
CA PRO A 143 -44.39 35.84 36.27
C PRO A 143 -43.08 36.09 37.09
N GLN A 144 -42.08 36.77 36.49
CA GLN A 144 -40.84 37.29 37.15
C GLN A 144 -41.08 38.68 37.83
N PRO A 145 -40.18 39.20 38.69
CA PRO A 145 -39.08 40.07 38.17
C PRO A 145 -37.72 40.09 38.92
N HIS A 146 -36.73 40.65 38.21
CA HIS A 146 -35.28 40.89 38.41
C HIS A 146 -34.65 41.30 39.78
N GLY A 147 -33.36 40.93 39.91
CA GLY A 147 -32.29 41.40 40.82
C GLY A 147 -31.27 40.25 41.02
N GLY A 148 -29.95 40.32 40.77
CA GLY A 148 -28.97 41.40 41.04
C GLY A 148 -28.50 41.25 42.50
N THR A 149 -27.28 40.83 42.87
CA THR A 149 -25.95 40.79 42.18
C THR A 149 -25.07 39.62 42.67
N ASP A 150 -23.88 39.43 42.06
CA ASP A 150 -22.56 38.88 42.49
C ASP A 150 -22.46 38.11 43.85
N SER A 151 -21.63 37.06 44.03
CA SER A 151 -20.43 36.63 43.27
C SER A 151 -20.08 35.12 43.44
N ASP A 152 -19.05 34.70 42.69
CA ASP A 152 -18.11 33.58 42.93
C ASP A 152 -18.55 32.10 42.95
N ALA A 153 -18.01 31.37 41.97
CA ALA A 153 -17.51 29.98 41.97
C ALA A 153 -18.12 28.92 42.91
N ASP A 154 -18.77 27.92 42.31
CA ASP A 154 -18.17 26.59 42.16
C ASP A 154 -18.56 26.01 40.79
N SER A 155 -17.66 25.24 40.15
CA SER A 155 -17.78 24.85 38.73
C SER A 155 -17.70 23.33 38.54
N ASP A 156 -18.56 22.60 39.23
CA ASP A 156 -18.78 21.18 38.99
C ASP A 156 -19.47 21.00 37.63
N SER A 157 -18.66 20.71 36.61
CA SER A 157 -19.10 20.20 35.32
C SER A 157 -18.36 18.89 35.06
N ASP A 158 -19.01 17.78 35.43
CA ASP A 158 -18.63 16.48 34.89
C ASP A 158 -18.66 16.53 33.37
N GLY A 159 -17.70 15.87 32.71
CA GLY A 159 -17.55 15.89 31.26
C GLY A 159 -18.55 14.99 30.57
N GLU A 160 -19.78 15.46 30.37
CA GLU A 160 -20.66 14.91 29.34
C GLU A 160 -19.95 15.03 27.98
N GLU A 161 -19.98 13.96 27.16
CA GLU A 161 -19.52 14.06 25.77
C GLU A 161 -20.51 14.94 24.99
N ASP A 162 -20.08 16.19 24.78
CA ASP A 162 -20.81 17.28 24.12
C ASP A 162 -21.42 16.79 22.80
N THR A 163 -22.67 16.35 22.86
CA THR A 163 -23.31 15.61 21.77
C THR A 163 -23.56 16.57 20.62
N PRO A 164 -22.97 16.36 19.43
CA PRO A 164 -23.06 17.33 18.35
C PRO A 164 -24.53 17.67 18.03
N ILE A 165 -24.84 18.96 17.80
CA ILE A 165 -26.23 19.43 17.68
C ILE A 165 -27.00 18.69 16.57
N TRP A 166 -26.33 18.23 15.51
CA TRP A 166 -26.96 17.42 14.45
C TRP A 166 -27.28 15.97 14.86
N ALA A 167 -26.80 15.49 16.01
CA ALA A 167 -27.10 14.19 16.62
C ALA A 167 -28.04 14.29 17.85
N ASP A 168 -28.31 15.50 18.34
CA ASP A 168 -29.21 15.79 19.46
C ASP A 168 -30.65 15.29 19.17
N PRO A 169 -31.26 14.49 20.06
CA PRO A 169 -32.67 14.11 19.98
C PRO A 169 -33.66 15.27 19.80
N GLU A 170 -33.42 16.46 20.35
CA GLU A 170 -34.29 17.63 20.13
C GLU A 170 -34.23 18.13 18.69
N TRP A 171 -33.02 18.34 18.15
CA TRP A 171 -32.82 18.69 16.74
C TRP A 171 -33.39 17.63 15.79
N LEU A 172 -33.11 16.35 16.03
CA LEU A 172 -33.63 15.26 15.21
C LEU A 172 -35.17 15.19 15.24
N THR A 173 -35.79 15.50 16.39
CA THR A 173 -37.25 15.56 16.54
C THR A 173 -37.84 16.81 15.86
N ALA A 174 -37.15 17.94 15.90
CA ALA A 174 -37.58 19.18 15.25
C ALA A 174 -37.52 19.10 13.72
N VAL A 175 -36.48 18.46 13.16
CA VAL A 175 -36.21 18.43 11.71
C VAL A 175 -36.78 17.20 11.02
N PHE A 176 -36.69 16.01 11.63
CA PHE A 176 -37.14 14.75 11.02
C PHE A 176 -38.38 14.16 11.70
N GLY A 177 -38.94 14.86 12.71
CA GLY A 177 -40.17 14.49 13.40
C GLY A 177 -40.00 13.37 14.43
N PRO A 178 -40.99 13.14 15.32
CA PRO A 178 -40.90 12.21 16.46
C PRO A 178 -40.82 10.71 16.09
N GLN A 179 -40.59 10.38 14.82
CA GLN A 179 -40.38 9.03 14.32
C GLN A 179 -39.05 8.90 13.54
N TRP A 180 -38.12 9.85 13.71
CA TRP A 180 -36.79 9.83 13.08
C TRP A 180 -36.03 8.52 13.31
N ASN A 181 -36.26 7.87 14.45
CA ASN A 181 -35.70 6.56 14.80
C ASN A 181 -36.12 5.39 13.87
N ARG A 182 -37.07 5.61 12.96
CA ARG A 182 -37.45 4.65 11.89
C ARG A 182 -36.58 4.76 10.64
N ALA A 183 -35.85 5.88 10.46
CA ALA A 183 -34.89 6.02 9.37
C ALA A 183 -33.61 5.20 9.67
N PRO A 184 -32.92 4.63 8.66
CA PRO A 184 -31.66 3.93 8.89
C PRO A 184 -30.62 4.86 9.55
N ARG A 185 -30.13 4.49 10.74
CA ARG A 185 -29.34 5.36 11.64
C ARG A 185 -28.21 6.12 10.92
N ALA A 186 -27.40 5.43 10.12
CA ALA A 186 -26.32 6.06 9.34
C ALA A 186 -26.84 7.09 8.31
N ARG A 187 -27.91 6.75 7.56
CA ARG A 187 -28.52 7.68 6.58
C ARG A 187 -29.09 8.91 7.28
N LEU A 188 -29.74 8.74 8.43
CA LEU A 188 -30.27 9.85 9.23
C LEU A 188 -29.15 10.78 9.71
N GLN A 189 -28.11 10.23 10.34
CA GLN A 189 -27.03 11.05 10.92
C GLN A 189 -26.23 11.82 9.87
N GLU A 190 -25.84 11.17 8.76
CA GLU A 190 -25.13 11.85 7.67
C GLU A 190 -25.97 12.94 7.01
N THR A 191 -27.28 12.73 6.90
CA THR A 191 -28.23 13.72 6.35
C THR A 191 -28.44 14.87 7.33
N SER A 192 -28.58 14.57 8.62
CA SER A 192 -28.70 15.57 9.69
C SER A 192 -27.47 16.45 9.78
N GLN A 193 -26.26 15.88 9.70
CA GLN A 193 -25.02 16.66 9.66
C GLN A 193 -24.97 17.58 8.44
N ALA A 194 -25.18 17.04 7.23
CA ALA A 194 -25.13 17.84 6.00
C ALA A 194 -26.20 18.95 5.99
N LEU A 195 -27.41 18.66 6.48
CA LEU A 195 -28.49 19.64 6.58
C LEU A 195 -28.20 20.70 7.65
N HIS A 196 -27.56 20.34 8.77
CA HIS A 196 -27.12 21.30 9.77
C HIS A 196 -26.01 22.22 9.24
N GLU A 197 -25.06 21.70 8.47
CA GLU A 197 -24.00 22.49 7.82
C GLU A 197 -24.60 23.52 6.83
N LEU A 198 -25.62 23.16 6.04
CA LEU A 198 -26.39 24.10 5.20
C LEU A 198 -27.17 25.16 6.02
N VAL A 199 -27.62 24.79 7.23
CA VAL A 199 -28.31 25.70 8.16
C VAL A 199 -27.34 26.70 8.81
N GLU A 200 -26.11 26.29 9.14
CA GLU A 200 -25.06 27.20 9.61
C GLU A 200 -24.63 28.18 8.51
N GLU A 201 -24.49 27.71 7.27
CA GLU A 201 -24.20 28.55 6.10
C GLU A 201 -25.31 29.59 5.87
N ALA A 202 -26.58 29.15 5.86
CA ALA A 202 -27.73 30.05 5.75
C ALA A 202 -27.85 31.02 6.93
N ALA A 203 -27.46 30.61 8.15
CA ALA A 203 -27.45 31.48 9.32
C ALA A 203 -26.41 32.61 9.19
N GLY A 204 -25.22 32.33 8.68
CA GLY A 204 -24.16 33.33 8.49
C GLY A 204 -23.73 34.03 9.79
N GLY A 205 -23.71 33.29 10.91
CA GLY A 205 -23.41 33.81 12.25
C GLY A 205 -24.62 34.36 13.03
N ARG A 206 -25.84 34.26 12.48
CA ARG A 206 -27.12 34.44 13.22
C ARG A 206 -27.50 33.15 13.97
N PRO A 207 -28.55 33.15 14.82
CA PRO A 207 -29.02 31.92 15.45
C PRO A 207 -29.41 30.84 14.43
N THR A 208 -29.09 29.58 14.73
CA THR A 208 -29.40 28.38 13.91
C THR A 208 -30.86 28.29 13.49
N ARG A 209 -31.79 28.79 14.34
CA ARG A 209 -33.23 28.88 14.06
C ARG A 209 -33.56 29.80 12.87
N ASP A 210 -32.84 30.90 12.71
CA ASP A 210 -33.05 31.84 11.60
C ASP A 210 -32.47 31.27 10.31
N GLY A 211 -31.28 30.64 10.37
CA GLY A 211 -30.70 29.88 9.26
C GLY A 211 -31.61 28.75 8.77
N LEU A 212 -32.22 27.99 9.69
CA LEU A 212 -33.18 26.94 9.36
C LEU A 212 -34.43 27.51 8.69
N ALA A 213 -34.98 28.63 9.20
CA ALA A 213 -36.11 29.29 8.56
C ALA A 213 -35.75 29.82 7.16
N ASP A 214 -34.55 30.35 6.97
CA ASP A 214 -34.07 30.87 5.69
C ASP A 214 -33.84 29.73 4.68
N LEU A 215 -33.20 28.63 5.08
CA LEU A 215 -33.04 27.43 4.25
C LEU A 215 -34.39 26.81 3.86
N VAL A 216 -35.35 26.69 4.79
CA VAL A 216 -36.71 26.19 4.50
C VAL A 216 -37.44 27.10 3.49
N ARG A 217 -37.30 28.44 3.61
CA ARG A 217 -37.90 29.36 2.63
C ARG A 217 -37.24 29.29 1.25
N HIS A 218 -35.95 28.98 1.19
CA HIS A 218 -35.22 28.79 -0.06
C HIS A 218 -35.64 27.47 -0.75
N VAL A 219 -35.38 26.34 -0.09
CA VAL A 219 -35.54 24.98 -0.64
C VAL A 219 -36.99 24.63 -0.97
N LEU A 220 -37.96 25.11 -0.17
CA LEU A 220 -39.39 24.91 -0.46
C LEU A 220 -40.01 26.10 -1.21
N HIS A 221 -39.18 26.99 -1.78
CA HIS A 221 -39.55 28.14 -2.60
C HIS A 221 -40.63 29.05 -1.98
N LEU A 222 -40.64 29.22 -0.66
CA LEU A 222 -41.75 29.91 0.02
C LEU A 222 -41.82 31.41 -0.38
N PRO A 223 -43.02 32.03 -0.32
CA PRO A 223 -43.17 33.47 -0.50
C PRO A 223 -42.31 34.27 0.49
N LEU A 224 -41.78 35.41 0.06
CA LEU A 224 -40.71 36.15 0.78
C LEU A 224 -41.08 36.57 2.21
N ARG A 225 -42.37 36.72 2.51
CA ARG A 225 -42.91 37.05 3.85
C ARG A 225 -43.69 35.91 4.52
N ALA A 226 -43.60 34.69 3.99
CA ALA A 226 -44.25 33.53 4.59
C ALA A 226 -43.67 33.22 5.97
N ARG A 227 -44.55 32.91 6.93
CA ARG A 227 -44.15 32.34 8.22
C ARG A 227 -43.91 30.85 8.03
N VAL A 228 -42.66 30.43 8.18
CA VAL A 228 -42.27 29.01 8.27
C VAL A 228 -43.04 28.35 9.41
N ARG A 229 -43.67 27.22 9.10
CA ARG A 229 -44.43 26.35 10.01
C ARG A 229 -43.59 25.13 10.35
N ASN A 230 -43.92 24.46 11.45
CA ASN A 230 -43.24 23.20 11.81
C ASN A 230 -43.39 22.13 10.71
N GLN A 231 -44.50 22.13 9.94
CA GLN A 231 -44.65 21.23 8.80
C GLN A 231 -43.63 21.51 7.68
N ASP A 232 -43.32 22.78 7.41
CA ASP A 232 -42.37 23.14 6.37
C ASP A 232 -40.93 22.69 6.73
N VAL A 233 -40.61 22.68 8.04
CA VAL A 233 -39.36 22.11 8.56
C VAL A 233 -39.31 20.59 8.39
N LEU A 234 -40.42 19.89 8.67
CA LEU A 234 -40.55 18.44 8.48
C LEU A 234 -40.52 18.03 7.00
N ASP A 235 -41.12 18.83 6.10
CA ASP A 235 -41.06 18.63 4.66
C ASP A 235 -39.61 18.76 4.15
N LEU A 236 -38.83 19.72 4.66
CA LEU A 236 -37.39 19.83 4.37
C LEU A 236 -36.60 18.61 4.87
N GLY A 237 -36.84 18.16 6.11
CA GLY A 237 -36.19 16.96 6.65
C GLY A 237 -36.54 15.68 5.89
N ALA A 238 -37.80 15.54 5.45
CA ALA A 238 -38.24 14.42 4.61
C ALA A 238 -37.60 14.47 3.21
N LEU A 239 -37.57 15.63 2.57
CA LEU A 239 -36.90 15.85 1.28
C LEU A 239 -35.41 15.49 1.39
N ALA A 240 -34.72 15.98 2.40
CA ALA A 240 -33.32 15.68 2.67
C ALA A 240 -33.07 14.18 2.95
N LEU A 241 -34.00 13.49 3.59
CA LEU A 241 -33.89 12.03 3.78
C LEU A 241 -34.08 11.25 2.47
N GLU A 242 -34.97 11.67 1.57
CA GLU A 242 -35.16 11.04 0.25
C GLU A 242 -33.99 11.33 -0.70
N ALA A 243 -33.47 12.56 -0.67
CA ALA A 243 -32.38 13.08 -1.48
C ALA A 243 -31.14 12.16 -1.55
N SER A 244 -30.47 12.19 -2.70
CA SER A 244 -29.16 11.55 -2.88
C SER A 244 -28.07 12.35 -2.17
N SER A 245 -26.80 11.95 -2.36
CA SER A 245 -25.70 12.81 -1.91
C SER A 245 -25.68 14.09 -2.74
N ASP A 246 -25.64 14.00 -4.07
CA ASP A 246 -25.46 15.16 -4.96
C ASP A 246 -26.51 16.26 -4.71
N ASP A 247 -27.78 15.91 -4.55
CA ASP A 247 -28.89 16.83 -4.24
C ASP A 247 -28.75 17.59 -2.91
N LEU A 248 -27.96 17.05 -1.96
CA LEU A 248 -27.62 17.68 -0.67
C LEU A 248 -26.32 18.49 -0.72
N ALA A 249 -25.80 18.84 -1.90
CA ALA A 249 -24.52 19.55 -2.03
C ALA A 249 -24.60 21.03 -1.61
N THR A 250 -25.67 21.72 -1.97
CA THR A 250 -25.94 23.13 -1.65
C THR A 250 -27.43 23.35 -1.37
N ALA A 251 -27.80 24.56 -0.92
CA ALA A 251 -29.20 24.96 -0.82
C ALA A 251 -29.91 25.03 -2.19
N ASP A 252 -29.18 25.36 -3.26
CA ASP A 252 -29.71 25.44 -4.63
C ASP A 252 -29.91 24.05 -5.24
N ASP A 253 -28.99 23.11 -5.02
CA ASP A 253 -29.15 21.71 -5.47
C ASP A 253 -30.38 21.06 -4.82
N LEU A 254 -30.62 21.34 -3.52
CA LEU A 254 -31.75 20.78 -2.78
C LEU A 254 -33.09 21.44 -3.18
N ALA A 255 -33.07 22.71 -3.57
CA ALA A 255 -34.21 23.41 -4.18
C ALA A 255 -34.53 22.81 -5.57
N GLY A 256 -33.51 22.60 -6.42
CA GLY A 256 -33.65 21.89 -7.69
C GLY A 256 -34.24 20.48 -7.52
N TYR A 257 -33.79 19.73 -6.51
CA TYR A 257 -34.36 18.42 -6.17
C TYR A 257 -35.81 18.50 -5.69
N PHE A 258 -36.21 19.55 -4.95
CA PHE A 258 -37.62 19.78 -4.63
C PHE A 258 -38.46 19.96 -5.91
N VAL A 259 -37.98 20.73 -6.89
CA VAL A 259 -38.65 20.93 -8.19
C VAL A 259 -38.76 19.62 -8.98
N ASP A 260 -37.67 18.87 -9.11
CA ASP A 260 -37.67 17.57 -9.79
C ASP A 260 -38.58 16.55 -9.09
N ARG A 261 -38.70 16.60 -7.76
CA ARG A 261 -39.63 15.73 -7.00
C ARG A 261 -41.10 16.02 -7.32
N GLN A 262 -41.47 17.25 -7.70
CA GLN A 262 -42.82 17.55 -8.19
C GLN A 262 -43.08 16.92 -9.57
N ILE A 263 -42.06 16.86 -10.42
CA ILE A 263 -42.11 16.23 -11.74
C ILE A 263 -42.23 14.70 -11.60
N GLU A 264 -41.38 14.08 -10.80
CA GLU A 264 -41.41 12.63 -10.54
C GLU A 264 -42.73 12.17 -9.91
N THR A 265 -43.12 12.78 -8.80
CA THR A 265 -44.26 12.31 -7.99
C THR A 265 -45.61 12.81 -8.50
N ARG A 266 -45.61 13.80 -9.42
CA ARG A 266 -46.79 14.50 -9.94
C ARG A 266 -47.66 15.07 -8.83
N ARG A 267 -47.02 15.73 -7.87
CA ARG A 267 -47.65 16.40 -6.72
C ARG A 267 -47.56 17.91 -6.87
N ASP A 268 -48.19 18.61 -5.93
CA ASP A 268 -48.31 20.07 -5.85
C ASP A 268 -48.51 20.76 -7.22
N ALA A 269 -47.46 21.32 -7.83
CA ALA A 269 -47.56 21.98 -9.14
C ALA A 269 -48.17 21.10 -10.25
N LEU A 270 -47.87 19.81 -10.27
CA LEU A 270 -48.25 18.90 -11.35
C LEU A 270 -49.34 17.89 -10.98
N ALA A 271 -49.95 18.04 -9.79
CA ALA A 271 -51.10 17.26 -9.30
C ALA A 271 -52.36 17.43 -10.18
N GLU A 272 -53.43 16.65 -9.99
CA GLU A 272 -54.63 16.78 -10.85
C GLU A 272 -55.43 18.07 -10.58
N GLU A 273 -55.25 18.69 -9.42
CA GLU A 273 -55.97 19.88 -8.97
C GLU A 273 -55.54 21.17 -9.70
N THR A 274 -54.31 21.22 -10.23
CA THR A 274 -53.84 22.32 -11.10
C THR A 274 -54.21 22.11 -12.57
N GLN A 275 -54.81 20.97 -12.96
CA GLN A 275 -55.00 20.61 -14.35
C GLN A 275 -56.25 21.24 -14.99
N LEU A 276 -56.03 22.06 -16.02
CA LEU A 276 -57.09 22.50 -16.91
C LEU A 276 -57.46 21.40 -17.91
N ARG A 277 -58.76 21.26 -18.15
CA ARG A 277 -59.33 20.25 -19.05
C ARG A 277 -60.34 20.88 -20.01
N ASP A 278 -60.46 20.31 -21.21
CA ASP A 278 -61.47 20.69 -22.18
C ASP A 278 -62.85 20.06 -21.89
N ALA A 279 -63.82 20.28 -22.79
CA ALA A 279 -65.17 19.74 -22.67
C ALA A 279 -65.22 18.20 -22.70
N ASP A 280 -64.27 17.56 -23.39
CA ASP A 280 -64.11 16.10 -23.48
C ASP A 280 -63.28 15.53 -22.31
N ARG A 281 -62.87 16.39 -21.36
CA ARG A 281 -62.02 16.12 -20.18
C ARG A 281 -60.55 15.79 -20.48
N THR A 282 -60.10 16.04 -21.71
CA THR A 282 -58.70 15.93 -22.12
C THR A 282 -57.85 17.00 -21.41
N PRO A 283 -56.60 16.70 -21.01
CA PRO A 283 -55.66 17.72 -20.55
C PRO A 283 -55.45 18.84 -21.58
N ALA A 284 -55.72 20.08 -21.17
CA ALA A 284 -55.61 21.27 -22.01
C ALA A 284 -54.67 22.34 -21.42
N GLY A 285 -54.18 22.14 -20.20
CA GLY A 285 -53.23 23.05 -19.57
C GLY A 285 -53.11 22.92 -18.06
N ARG A 286 -52.55 23.96 -17.43
CA ARG A 286 -52.42 24.15 -15.99
C ARG A 286 -52.86 25.56 -15.56
N ASP A 287 -53.59 25.64 -14.44
CA ASP A 287 -53.86 26.87 -13.69
C ASP A 287 -53.07 26.83 -12.38
N PHE A 288 -52.09 27.72 -12.26
CA PHE A 288 -51.27 27.91 -11.06
C PHE A 288 -51.72 29.13 -10.23
N THR A 289 -52.76 29.84 -10.65
CA THR A 289 -53.29 31.03 -9.93
C THR A 289 -54.21 30.66 -8.76
N GLY A 290 -54.66 29.40 -8.68
CA GLY A 290 -55.65 28.93 -7.71
C GLY A 290 -57.04 29.56 -7.88
N ALA A 291 -57.28 30.34 -8.93
CA ALA A 291 -58.50 31.11 -9.10
C ALA A 291 -59.68 30.28 -9.63
N GLY A 292 -59.45 29.07 -10.15
CA GLY A 292 -60.49 28.11 -10.52
C GLY A 292 -61.41 28.58 -11.65
N ARG A 293 -60.94 29.51 -12.49
CA ARG A 293 -61.76 30.21 -13.51
C ARG A 293 -62.14 29.33 -14.71
N GLY A 294 -61.59 28.11 -14.79
CA GLY A 294 -61.79 27.17 -15.89
C GLY A 294 -60.87 27.44 -17.09
N LEU A 295 -60.87 26.52 -18.06
CA LEU A 295 -60.09 26.66 -19.30
C LEU A 295 -60.66 27.84 -20.13
N PRO A 296 -59.88 28.88 -20.45
CA PRO A 296 -60.32 29.93 -21.36
C PRO A 296 -60.45 29.40 -22.79
N ALA A 297 -61.32 30.01 -23.59
CA ALA A 297 -61.55 29.61 -24.99
C ALA A 297 -60.23 29.57 -25.81
N PRO A 298 -59.72 28.40 -26.25
CA PRO A 298 -58.39 28.29 -26.86
C PRO A 298 -58.29 28.96 -28.25
N ASP A 299 -59.44 29.13 -28.91
CA ASP A 299 -59.56 29.66 -30.27
C ASP A 299 -59.64 31.20 -30.33
N SER A 300 -59.69 31.89 -29.17
CA SER A 300 -59.83 33.35 -29.13
C SER A 300 -59.30 33.98 -27.83
N TYR A 301 -58.56 35.08 -27.97
CA TYR A 301 -58.13 35.92 -26.84
C TYR A 301 -58.69 37.35 -26.98
N LEU A 302 -58.69 38.09 -25.88
CA LEU A 302 -59.05 39.50 -25.85
C LEU A 302 -57.78 40.35 -25.77
N ALA A 303 -57.57 41.25 -26.73
CA ALA A 303 -56.54 42.27 -26.64
C ALA A 303 -57.16 43.54 -26.06
N GLU A 304 -56.79 43.93 -24.84
CA GLU A 304 -57.22 45.19 -24.24
C GLU A 304 -56.20 46.30 -24.52
N ARG A 305 -56.69 47.38 -25.16
CA ARG A 305 -55.89 48.57 -25.47
C ARG A 305 -56.68 49.82 -25.06
N SER A 306 -56.16 50.57 -24.09
CA SER A 306 -56.75 51.84 -23.61
C SER A 306 -58.21 51.72 -23.11
N GLY A 307 -58.53 50.70 -22.30
CA GLY A 307 -59.89 50.50 -21.76
C GLY A 307 -60.90 49.92 -22.75
N ARG A 308 -60.42 49.31 -23.85
CA ARG A 308 -61.26 48.63 -24.85
C ARG A 308 -60.65 47.28 -25.21
N ALA A 309 -61.37 46.21 -24.86
CA ALA A 309 -61.06 44.86 -25.29
C ALA A 309 -61.59 44.58 -26.71
N ALA A 310 -60.82 43.86 -27.52
CA ALA A 310 -61.23 43.37 -28.82
C ALA A 310 -60.88 41.88 -28.97
N VAL A 311 -61.82 41.08 -29.49
CA VAL A 311 -61.60 39.65 -29.76
C VAL A 311 -60.58 39.48 -30.89
N ARG A 312 -59.64 38.56 -30.71
CA ARG A 312 -58.60 38.17 -31.65
C ARG A 312 -58.55 36.66 -31.77
N SER A 313 -58.35 36.16 -33.00
CA SER A 313 -57.92 34.78 -33.22
C SER A 313 -56.40 34.67 -32.97
N PRO A 314 -55.93 33.62 -32.30
CA PRO A 314 -54.51 33.34 -32.13
C PRO A 314 -53.91 32.63 -33.34
N GLU A 315 -52.58 32.54 -33.36
CA GLU A 315 -51.81 31.84 -34.40
C GLU A 315 -51.33 30.44 -33.96
N TRP A 316 -51.48 30.11 -32.67
CA TRP A 316 -51.12 28.81 -32.09
C TRP A 316 -52.03 27.67 -32.51
N ARG A 317 -51.51 26.44 -32.48
CA ARG A 317 -52.21 25.23 -32.92
C ARG A 317 -52.29 24.19 -31.78
N LYS A 318 -53.52 23.78 -31.44
CA LYS A 318 -53.80 22.84 -30.32
C LYS A 318 -53.06 23.26 -29.03
N PRO A 319 -53.34 24.45 -28.47
CA PRO A 319 -52.56 25.00 -27.37
C PRO A 319 -52.67 24.17 -26.10
N TYR A 320 -51.55 23.93 -25.42
CA TYR A 320 -51.49 23.51 -24.03
C TYR A 320 -51.07 24.71 -23.17
N LEU A 321 -52.01 25.22 -22.37
CA LEU A 321 -51.91 26.53 -21.71
C LEU A 321 -51.34 26.41 -20.28
N PHE A 322 -50.40 27.27 -19.90
CA PHE A 322 -50.01 27.49 -18.51
C PHE A 322 -50.40 28.91 -18.08
N VAL A 323 -51.09 29.05 -16.94
CA VAL A 323 -51.51 30.35 -16.38
C VAL A 323 -50.94 30.51 -14.97
N ALA A 324 -50.24 31.61 -14.67
CA ALA A 324 -49.65 31.84 -13.35
C ALA A 324 -49.58 33.32 -12.95
N GLY A 325 -49.56 33.57 -11.64
CA GLY A 325 -49.47 34.92 -11.05
C GLY A 325 -48.05 35.47 -10.96
N ALA A 326 -47.93 36.78 -10.77
CA ALA A 326 -46.67 37.43 -10.41
C ALA A 326 -46.57 37.55 -8.88
N ALA A 327 -45.55 36.94 -8.29
CA ALA A 327 -45.39 36.93 -6.84
C ALA A 327 -44.93 38.29 -6.27
N GLU A 328 -45.28 38.60 -5.02
CA GLU A 328 -44.72 39.77 -4.33
C GLU A 328 -43.21 39.58 -4.10
N GLY A 329 -42.41 40.49 -4.64
CA GLY A 329 -40.95 40.41 -4.65
C GLY A 329 -40.36 39.81 -5.95
N GLY A 330 -41.19 39.36 -6.89
CA GLY A 330 -40.77 38.75 -8.15
C GLY A 330 -40.73 37.22 -8.12
N GLY A 331 -40.73 36.63 -9.31
CA GLY A 331 -40.97 35.20 -9.53
C GLY A 331 -42.39 34.89 -9.98
N VAL A 332 -42.62 33.63 -10.32
CA VAL A 332 -43.92 33.06 -10.72
C VAL A 332 -44.56 32.41 -9.51
N GLU A 333 -45.79 32.79 -9.17
CA GLU A 333 -46.53 32.20 -8.06
C GLU A 333 -47.28 30.94 -8.51
N ILE A 334 -47.06 29.84 -7.77
CA ILE A 334 -47.77 28.57 -7.93
C ILE A 334 -48.59 28.29 -6.66
N VAL A 335 -49.91 28.40 -6.80
CA VAL A 335 -50.90 28.13 -5.75
C VAL A 335 -51.45 26.71 -5.91
N THR A 336 -51.27 25.87 -4.89
CA THR A 336 -51.87 24.52 -4.80
C THR A 336 -52.87 24.47 -3.65
N PRO A 337 -53.72 23.43 -3.54
CA PRO A 337 -54.63 23.27 -2.40
C PRO A 337 -53.91 23.12 -1.05
N TRP A 338 -52.61 22.80 -1.06
CA TRP A 338 -51.82 22.42 0.12
C TRP A 338 -50.77 23.48 0.49
N ARG A 339 -50.15 24.11 -0.50
CA ARG A 339 -49.12 25.17 -0.31
C ARG A 339 -49.13 26.18 -1.46
N THR A 340 -48.56 27.36 -1.21
CA THR A 340 -48.18 28.32 -2.25
C THR A 340 -46.68 28.46 -2.24
N PHE A 341 -46.05 28.38 -3.41
CA PHE A 341 -44.61 28.59 -3.57
C PHE A 341 -44.31 29.47 -4.80
N VAL A 342 -43.12 30.04 -4.84
CA VAL A 342 -42.70 31.09 -5.78
C VAL A 342 -41.43 30.63 -6.47
N VAL A 343 -41.57 30.19 -7.72
CA VAL A 343 -40.45 29.82 -8.58
C VAL A 343 -39.77 31.10 -9.06
N ARG A 344 -38.47 31.26 -8.75
CA ARG A 344 -37.73 32.51 -8.99
C ARG A 344 -36.66 32.38 -10.07
N ASP A 345 -36.27 31.15 -10.41
CA ASP A 345 -35.46 30.89 -11.58
C ASP A 345 -36.32 30.54 -12.82
N ALA A 346 -35.80 30.85 -14.00
CA ALA A 346 -36.49 30.60 -15.26
C ALA A 346 -36.27 29.16 -15.79
N GLU A 347 -35.17 28.51 -15.46
CA GLU A 347 -34.92 27.10 -15.80
C GLU A 347 -35.76 26.16 -14.93
N GLU A 348 -35.89 26.42 -13.63
CA GLU A 348 -36.83 25.71 -12.73
C GLU A 348 -38.26 25.73 -13.31
N MET A 349 -38.74 26.92 -13.67
CA MET A 349 -40.06 27.08 -14.26
C MET A 349 -40.17 26.37 -15.62
N ALA A 350 -39.11 26.43 -16.43
CA ALA A 350 -39.05 25.72 -17.71
C ALA A 350 -39.02 24.19 -17.55
N ARG A 351 -38.41 23.64 -16.48
CA ARG A 351 -38.42 22.20 -16.16
C ARG A 351 -39.84 21.73 -15.84
N ILE A 352 -40.54 22.43 -14.93
CA ILE A 352 -41.94 22.13 -14.54
C ILE A 352 -42.85 22.10 -15.78
N ILE A 353 -42.70 23.08 -16.68
CA ILE A 353 -43.49 23.19 -17.93
C ILE A 353 -43.10 22.10 -18.95
N SER A 354 -41.81 21.88 -19.16
CA SER A 354 -41.30 20.98 -20.22
C SER A 354 -41.61 19.52 -19.91
N TYR A 355 -41.54 19.11 -18.63
CA TYR A 355 -41.76 17.73 -18.19
C TYR A 355 -43.20 17.42 -17.72
N ASP A 356 -44.18 18.30 -17.94
CA ASP A 356 -45.59 17.96 -17.70
C ASP A 356 -46.07 16.88 -18.70
N SER A 357 -45.90 15.63 -18.29
CA SER A 357 -46.30 14.39 -18.99
C SER A 357 -47.78 14.25 -19.35
N ARG A 358 -48.61 15.26 -19.06
CA ARG A 358 -50.01 15.36 -19.50
C ARG A 358 -50.19 16.18 -20.79
N ARG A 359 -49.15 16.89 -21.27
CA ARG A 359 -49.17 17.64 -22.54
C ARG A 359 -49.44 16.69 -23.73
N PRO A 360 -50.43 16.98 -24.61
CA PRO A 360 -50.65 16.21 -25.83
C PRO A 360 -49.45 16.28 -26.79
N GLY A 361 -49.10 15.15 -27.42
CA GLY A 361 -48.03 15.09 -28.43
C GLY A 361 -48.31 16.03 -29.61
N GLY A 362 -47.33 16.87 -29.94
CA GLY A 362 -47.44 17.86 -31.03
C GLY A 362 -48.34 19.07 -30.76
N ALA A 363 -48.67 19.37 -29.50
CA ALA A 363 -49.30 20.64 -29.09
C ALA A 363 -48.30 21.82 -29.09
N ASP A 364 -48.75 23.01 -29.49
CA ASP A 364 -48.07 24.27 -29.16
C ASP A 364 -48.22 24.55 -27.65
N ILE A 365 -47.22 25.20 -27.04
CA ILE A 365 -47.27 25.58 -25.62
C ILE A 365 -47.61 27.07 -25.52
N VAL A 366 -48.54 27.46 -24.64
CA VAL A 366 -48.94 28.87 -24.43
C VAL A 366 -48.69 29.26 -22.98
N LEU A 367 -47.92 30.33 -22.76
CA LEU A 367 -47.42 30.75 -21.45
C LEU A 367 -48.04 32.09 -21.02
N ALA A 368 -49.20 32.04 -20.36
CA ALA A 368 -49.79 33.18 -19.66
C ALA A 368 -49.09 33.39 -18.29
N LEU A 369 -47.81 33.75 -18.37
CA LEU A 369 -46.91 34.00 -17.24
C LEU A 369 -46.63 35.51 -17.09
N PRO A 370 -46.09 35.96 -15.93
CA PRO A 370 -45.64 37.35 -15.74
C PRO A 370 -44.66 37.79 -16.85
N PRO A 371 -44.84 38.96 -17.50
CA PRO A 371 -44.02 39.37 -18.64
C PRO A 371 -42.51 39.47 -18.39
N ALA A 372 -42.09 39.65 -17.12
CA ALA A 372 -40.69 39.64 -16.72
C ALA A 372 -40.01 38.26 -16.80
N PHE A 373 -40.81 37.17 -16.78
CA PHE A 373 -40.34 35.78 -16.86
C PHE A 373 -40.72 35.11 -18.19
N ALA A 374 -41.88 35.47 -18.74
CA ALA A 374 -42.52 34.72 -19.83
C ALA A 374 -41.63 34.52 -21.07
N ALA A 375 -40.78 35.50 -21.43
CA ALA A 375 -39.87 35.41 -22.56
C ALA A 375 -38.72 34.41 -22.34
N GLN A 376 -38.06 34.46 -21.18
CA GLN A 376 -36.93 33.58 -20.85
C GLN A 376 -37.39 32.14 -20.64
N VAL A 377 -38.51 31.95 -19.94
CA VAL A 377 -39.14 30.62 -19.78
C VAL A 377 -39.57 30.07 -21.14
N ALA A 378 -40.11 30.88 -22.05
CA ALA A 378 -40.49 30.42 -23.38
C ALA A 378 -39.29 29.92 -24.20
N ASP A 379 -38.17 30.63 -24.18
CA ASP A 379 -36.94 30.25 -24.90
C ASP A 379 -36.38 28.90 -24.39
N LEU A 380 -36.29 28.75 -23.07
CA LEU A 380 -35.84 27.51 -22.41
C LEU A 380 -36.77 26.31 -22.67
N VAL A 381 -38.09 26.51 -22.62
CA VAL A 381 -39.09 25.49 -22.95
C VAL A 381 -39.05 25.14 -24.45
N ALA A 382 -38.82 26.11 -25.34
CA ALA A 382 -38.68 25.87 -26.78
C ALA A 382 -37.42 25.05 -27.08
N GLY A 383 -36.29 25.36 -26.44
CA GLY A 383 -35.05 24.58 -26.51
C GLY A 383 -35.20 23.15 -25.97
N THR A 384 -35.95 22.97 -24.88
CA THR A 384 -36.12 21.65 -24.24
C THR A 384 -37.15 20.77 -24.96
N THR A 385 -38.24 21.33 -25.48
CA THR A 385 -39.35 20.56 -26.07
C THR A 385 -39.35 20.53 -27.61
N ALA A 386 -38.58 21.40 -28.28
CA ALA A 386 -38.60 21.61 -29.72
C ALA A 386 -40.01 21.89 -30.31
N ARG A 387 -40.89 22.51 -29.53
CA ARG A 387 -42.24 22.96 -29.95
C ARG A 387 -42.32 24.50 -29.99
N PRO A 388 -43.24 25.09 -30.76
CA PRO A 388 -43.55 26.52 -30.66
C PRO A 388 -44.07 26.86 -29.27
N VAL A 389 -43.45 27.85 -28.62
CA VAL A 389 -43.85 28.34 -27.30
C VAL A 389 -44.27 29.80 -27.42
N TRP A 390 -45.53 30.09 -27.13
CA TRP A 390 -46.14 31.41 -27.30
C TRP A 390 -46.20 32.15 -25.96
N TYR A 391 -45.68 33.38 -25.91
CA TYR A 391 -45.71 34.23 -24.71
C TYR A 391 -46.22 35.66 -25.04
N PRO A 392 -46.80 36.37 -24.06
CA PRO A 392 -47.45 37.65 -24.31
C PRO A 392 -46.45 38.82 -24.22
N LEU A 393 -46.68 39.86 -25.02
CA LEU A 393 -45.86 41.09 -25.00
C LEU A 393 -46.40 42.17 -24.04
N GLY A 394 -47.34 41.79 -23.15
CA GLY A 394 -47.88 42.61 -22.07
C GLY A 394 -48.51 41.71 -20.99
N PRO A 395 -48.96 42.25 -19.85
CA PRO A 395 -49.58 41.45 -18.79
C PRO A 395 -50.77 40.65 -19.32
N ALA A 396 -50.79 39.34 -19.07
CA ALA A 396 -51.86 38.44 -19.47
C ALA A 396 -52.53 37.78 -18.26
N GLU A 397 -53.85 37.60 -18.33
CA GLU A 397 -54.64 36.94 -17.28
C GLU A 397 -55.83 36.18 -17.88
N VAL A 398 -56.45 35.29 -17.11
CA VAL A 398 -57.74 34.69 -17.47
C VAL A 398 -58.86 35.46 -16.79
N ALA A 399 -59.67 36.20 -17.56
CA ALA A 399 -60.80 36.97 -17.06
C ALA A 399 -62.14 36.36 -17.49
N THR A 400 -63.15 36.47 -16.63
CA THR A 400 -64.52 36.06 -16.93
C THR A 400 -65.24 37.17 -17.71
N HIS A 401 -65.74 36.86 -18.92
CA HIS A 401 -66.44 37.84 -19.74
C HIS A 401 -67.80 38.24 -19.10
N PRO A 402 -68.05 39.52 -18.83
CA PRO A 402 -69.06 39.97 -17.86
C PRO A 402 -70.53 39.72 -18.25
N THR A 403 -70.80 39.41 -19.53
CA THR A 403 -72.17 39.11 -20.02
C THR A 403 -72.38 37.67 -20.47
N THR A 404 -71.35 36.83 -20.53
CA THR A 404 -71.48 35.41 -20.94
C THR A 404 -70.98 34.42 -19.89
N GLY A 405 -70.22 34.86 -18.88
CA GLY A 405 -69.64 33.96 -17.87
C GLY A 405 -68.50 33.08 -18.39
N ALA A 406 -68.13 33.19 -19.67
CA ALA A 406 -67.04 32.42 -20.27
C ALA A 406 -65.67 32.97 -19.84
N ALA A 407 -64.72 32.08 -19.59
CA ALA A 407 -63.33 32.45 -19.39
C ALA A 407 -62.66 32.81 -20.73
N HIS A 408 -61.95 33.93 -20.77
CA HIS A 408 -61.13 34.34 -21.89
C HIS A 408 -59.73 34.73 -21.40
N LEU A 409 -58.72 34.41 -22.21
CA LEU A 409 -57.37 34.90 -22.03
C LEU A 409 -57.33 36.36 -22.49
N VAL A 410 -56.93 37.28 -21.61
CA VAL A 410 -56.83 38.72 -21.87
C VAL A 410 -55.37 39.13 -21.88
N VAL A 411 -54.96 39.94 -22.85
CA VAL A 411 -53.64 40.59 -22.89
C VAL A 411 -53.82 42.10 -22.84
N HIS A 412 -53.21 42.73 -21.83
CA HIS A 412 -53.24 44.16 -21.59
C HIS A 412 -52.05 44.86 -22.27
N ARG A 413 -52.30 45.88 -23.09
CA ARG A 413 -51.25 46.69 -23.74
C ARG A 413 -51.37 48.16 -23.39
N ARG A 414 -50.23 48.83 -23.19
CA ARG A 414 -50.20 50.27 -22.88
C ARG A 414 -50.61 51.10 -24.11
N ALA A 415 -51.18 52.28 -23.86
CA ALA A 415 -51.60 53.19 -24.92
C ALA A 415 -50.39 53.62 -25.79
N GLY A 416 -50.49 53.37 -27.10
CA GLY A 416 -49.45 53.73 -28.08
C GLY A 416 -48.52 52.58 -28.51
N GLU A 417 -48.58 51.40 -27.87
CA GLU A 417 -47.78 50.25 -28.30
C GLU A 417 -48.31 49.63 -29.61
N ALA A 418 -47.40 49.35 -30.54
CA ALA A 418 -47.66 48.70 -31.83
C ALA A 418 -46.84 47.42 -31.98
N GLY A 419 -47.46 46.38 -32.56
CA GLY A 419 -46.90 45.04 -32.68
C GLY A 419 -47.98 43.96 -32.49
N PRO A 420 -47.60 42.67 -32.58
CA PRO A 420 -48.48 41.56 -32.20
C PRO A 420 -48.70 41.55 -30.68
N ASP A 421 -49.72 40.85 -30.21
CA ASP A 421 -50.04 40.72 -28.77
C ASP A 421 -49.29 39.53 -28.12
N TRP A 422 -48.94 38.53 -28.91
CA TRP A 422 -48.14 37.34 -28.55
C TRP A 422 -46.96 37.18 -29.51
N THR A 423 -45.92 36.45 -29.10
CA THR A 423 -44.79 36.08 -29.96
C THR A 423 -44.20 34.73 -29.54
N THR A 424 -43.34 34.17 -30.39
CA THR A 424 -42.53 32.97 -30.11
C THR A 424 -41.03 33.31 -30.05
N PRO A 425 -40.20 32.52 -29.34
CA PRO A 425 -38.75 32.53 -29.49
C PRO A 425 -38.31 32.02 -30.87
N PRO A 426 -37.06 32.30 -31.31
CA PRO A 426 -36.49 31.69 -32.50
C PRO A 426 -36.30 30.17 -32.31
N PRO A 427 -36.32 29.36 -33.39
CA PRO A 427 -36.09 27.91 -33.28
C PRO A 427 -34.65 27.61 -32.80
N PRO A 428 -34.47 26.63 -31.88
CA PRO A 428 -33.16 26.31 -31.31
C PRO A 428 -32.20 25.72 -32.34
N ARG A 429 -30.89 25.92 -32.12
CA ARG A 429 -29.81 25.44 -33.01
C ARG A 429 -29.18 24.11 -32.58
N GLU A 430 -29.44 23.67 -31.36
CA GLU A 430 -28.86 22.46 -30.77
C GLU A 430 -29.94 21.45 -30.40
N SER A 431 -29.55 20.17 -30.28
CA SER A 431 -30.45 19.08 -29.92
C SER A 431 -30.67 19.01 -28.40
N GLY A 432 -31.88 19.36 -27.96
CA GLY A 432 -32.29 19.26 -26.54
C GLY A 432 -32.17 17.86 -25.93
N LEU A 433 -32.08 17.84 -24.59
CA LEU A 433 -31.68 16.70 -23.75
C LEU A 433 -32.55 15.44 -23.91
N PRO A 434 -31.99 14.23 -23.71
CA PRO A 434 -32.75 12.98 -23.82
C PRO A 434 -33.74 12.83 -22.65
N GLY A 435 -35.03 12.92 -22.95
CA GLY A 435 -36.12 12.73 -21.97
C GLY A 435 -37.40 13.48 -22.35
N ALA A 436 -37.29 14.63 -23.03
CA ALA A 436 -38.41 15.48 -23.42
C ALA A 436 -38.94 15.26 -24.85
N ARG A 437 -38.64 14.11 -25.48
CA ARG A 437 -38.96 13.82 -26.90
C ARG A 437 -40.17 12.91 -27.07
N ASP A 438 -41.05 13.28 -28.01
CA ASP A 438 -41.92 12.32 -28.70
C ASP A 438 -41.02 11.38 -29.56
N LEU A 439 -41.25 10.06 -29.53
CA LEU A 439 -40.44 9.07 -30.26
C LEU A 439 -41.12 8.61 -31.56
N GLY A 440 -40.37 8.54 -32.67
CA GLY A 440 -40.80 7.82 -33.87
C GLY A 440 -39.95 8.03 -35.14
N SER A 441 -39.28 6.96 -35.60
CA SER A 441 -38.64 6.73 -36.92
C SER A 441 -37.56 7.72 -37.42
N GLY A 442 -36.53 7.31 -38.17
CA GLY A 442 -36.13 5.95 -38.60
C GLY A 442 -35.19 5.99 -39.82
N ASP A 443 -34.37 4.93 -40.00
CA ASP A 443 -33.57 4.57 -41.19
C ASP A 443 -32.40 5.53 -41.59
N SER A 444 -31.28 5.09 -42.21
CA SER A 444 -30.63 3.76 -42.31
C SER A 444 -29.18 3.88 -42.87
N ASP A 445 -28.40 2.78 -42.85
CA ASP A 445 -27.27 2.43 -43.76
C ASP A 445 -25.92 3.22 -43.64
N THR A 446 -24.70 2.68 -43.91
CA THR A 446 -24.17 1.34 -44.29
C THR A 446 -22.62 1.23 -44.07
N ASP A 447 -22.08 0.01 -44.01
CA ASP A 447 -20.87 -0.60 -44.66
C ASP A 447 -19.69 0.30 -45.16
N THR A 448 -18.38 -0.05 -45.24
CA THR A 448 -17.45 -1.20 -44.97
C THR A 448 -15.99 -0.71 -45.28
N ASP A 449 -14.82 -1.34 -45.01
CA ASP A 449 -14.26 -2.24 -43.96
C ASP A 449 -12.71 -2.39 -44.21
N ASP A 450 -12.03 -3.36 -43.57
CA ASP A 450 -10.67 -3.94 -43.87
C ASP A 450 -9.36 -3.14 -43.58
N GLY A 451 -8.24 -3.89 -43.45
CA GLY A 451 -6.85 -3.42 -43.25
C GLY A 451 -5.80 -4.52 -43.48
N HIS A 452 -4.48 -4.24 -43.36
CA HIS A 452 -3.40 -5.27 -43.47
C HIS A 452 -2.04 -4.90 -42.84
N ASP A 453 -1.18 -5.93 -42.67
CA ASP A 453 0.08 -5.96 -41.92
C ASP A 453 1.39 -5.84 -42.77
N SER A 454 2.50 -5.58 -42.06
CA SER A 454 3.93 -6.03 -42.22
C SER A 454 4.61 -6.10 -43.63
N ASP A 455 5.94 -6.28 -43.82
CA ASP A 455 7.01 -6.89 -43.01
C ASP A 455 8.45 -6.49 -43.46
N ASP A 456 9.45 -6.84 -42.61
CA ASP A 456 10.86 -7.26 -42.82
C ASP A 456 11.84 -6.65 -43.89
N GLY A 457 13.15 -6.83 -43.68
CA GLY A 457 14.23 -6.59 -44.67
C GLY A 457 15.64 -6.47 -44.07
N SER A 458 16.48 -7.51 -44.19
CA SER A 458 17.75 -7.67 -43.43
C SER A 458 19.06 -7.30 -44.14
N ASP A 459 20.12 -7.15 -43.33
CA ASP A 459 21.55 -7.47 -43.56
C ASP A 459 22.34 -7.00 -44.80
N SER A 460 23.56 -6.50 -44.53
CA SER A 460 24.74 -6.86 -45.33
C SER A 460 26.02 -6.81 -44.48
N GLY A 461 26.94 -7.75 -44.73
CA GLY A 461 28.25 -7.83 -44.07
C GLY A 461 29.35 -8.16 -45.08
N SER A 462 30.59 -7.81 -44.77
CA SER A 462 31.75 -8.10 -45.61
C SER A 462 33.01 -8.27 -44.75
N THR A 463 33.81 -9.29 -45.04
CA THR A 463 35.07 -9.61 -44.37
C THR A 463 36.20 -9.76 -45.39
N SER A 464 37.44 -9.53 -44.96
CA SER A 464 38.63 -9.61 -45.81
C SER A 464 39.88 -9.84 -44.95
N ASP A 465 40.18 -11.11 -44.63
CA ASP A 465 41.38 -11.48 -43.87
C ASP A 465 42.65 -11.42 -44.74
N GLY A 466 43.74 -10.85 -44.20
CA GLY A 466 45.03 -10.74 -44.88
C GLY A 466 46.23 -10.91 -43.96
N ASP A 467 46.30 -10.11 -42.88
CA ASP A 467 47.46 -10.01 -41.97
C ASP A 467 47.30 -10.84 -40.68
N ALA A 468 46.24 -11.65 -40.63
CA ALA A 468 45.55 -12.09 -39.40
C ALA A 468 46.34 -12.98 -38.41
N GLU A 469 47.58 -13.41 -38.66
CA GLU A 469 48.35 -14.23 -37.68
C GLU A 469 49.28 -13.37 -36.80
N PHE A 470 49.99 -12.41 -37.39
CA PHE A 470 50.74 -11.43 -36.61
C PHE A 470 49.78 -10.55 -35.80
N ASP A 471 48.66 -10.16 -36.42
CA ASP A 471 47.58 -9.44 -35.73
C ASP A 471 46.99 -10.27 -34.60
N ARG A 472 46.69 -11.57 -34.78
CA ARG A 472 46.20 -12.43 -33.67
C ARG A 472 47.15 -12.47 -32.48
N LEU A 473 48.47 -12.48 -32.69
CA LEU A 473 49.46 -12.45 -31.61
C LEU A 473 49.58 -11.05 -30.98
N ALA A 474 49.53 -9.98 -31.77
CA ALA A 474 49.51 -8.61 -31.29
C ALA A 474 48.22 -8.31 -30.48
N ASP A 475 47.07 -8.80 -30.94
CA ASP A 475 45.76 -8.70 -30.32
C ASP A 475 45.65 -9.54 -29.06
N LEU A 476 46.27 -10.73 -29.01
CA LEU A 476 46.40 -11.52 -27.78
C LEU A 476 47.21 -10.74 -26.74
N ALA A 477 48.38 -10.22 -27.10
CA ALA A 477 49.19 -9.41 -26.20
C ALA A 477 48.50 -8.07 -25.80
N GLN A 478 47.67 -7.49 -26.67
CA GLN A 478 46.81 -6.34 -26.31
C GLN A 478 45.63 -6.74 -25.44
N PHE A 479 45.06 -7.93 -25.61
CA PHE A 479 43.99 -8.48 -24.78
C PHE A 479 44.50 -8.78 -23.37
N GLU A 480 45.64 -9.47 -23.21
CA GLU A 480 46.28 -9.73 -21.93
C GLU A 480 46.57 -8.43 -21.16
N ARG A 481 47.13 -7.42 -21.82
CA ARG A 481 47.37 -6.10 -21.20
C ARG A 481 46.08 -5.37 -20.81
N ARG A 482 45.00 -5.48 -21.61
CA ARG A 482 43.67 -4.94 -21.25
C ARG A 482 43.03 -5.69 -20.08
N VAL A 483 43.24 -7.01 -19.97
CA VAL A 483 42.75 -7.84 -18.87
C VAL A 483 43.52 -7.56 -17.57
N ASP A 484 44.85 -7.47 -17.64
CA ASP A 484 45.68 -7.22 -16.46
C ASP A 484 45.45 -5.83 -15.84
N ALA A 485 45.17 -4.81 -16.67
CA ALA A 485 44.75 -3.48 -16.22
C ALA A 485 43.38 -3.45 -15.52
N LEU A 486 42.62 -4.56 -15.54
CA LEU A 486 41.30 -4.71 -14.91
C LEU A 486 41.31 -5.68 -13.71
N ARG A 487 42.47 -6.28 -13.38
CA ARG A 487 42.64 -7.09 -12.16
C ARG A 487 42.70 -6.19 -10.91
N PRO A 488 42.22 -6.68 -9.75
CA PRO A 488 42.32 -5.95 -8.49
C PRO A 488 43.79 -5.67 -8.14
N ARG A 489 44.07 -4.50 -7.54
CA ARG A 489 45.40 -4.13 -7.06
C ARG A 489 45.25 -3.45 -5.69
N PRO A 490 44.77 -4.19 -4.68
CA PRO A 490 44.37 -3.62 -3.39
C PRO A 490 45.55 -2.98 -2.67
N LEU A 491 45.29 -1.89 -1.97
CA LEU A 491 46.29 -1.21 -1.14
C LEU A 491 46.49 -2.01 0.14
N ILE A 492 47.57 -2.80 0.22
CA ILE A 492 47.89 -3.66 1.36
C ILE A 492 49.16 -3.16 2.07
N THR A 493 49.11 -3.02 3.40
CA THR A 493 50.25 -2.61 4.24
C THR A 493 50.48 -3.53 5.45
N ARG A 494 51.72 -3.53 5.95
CA ARG A 494 52.12 -3.97 7.31
C ARG A 494 52.91 -2.89 8.07
N ALA A 495 53.08 -1.72 7.47
CA ALA A 495 53.62 -0.52 8.10
C ALA A 495 52.46 0.22 8.77
N TYR A 496 52.29 -0.05 10.06
CA TYR A 496 51.34 0.57 10.97
C TYR A 496 51.73 0.29 12.43
N GLU A 497 51.22 1.09 13.34
CA GLU A 497 51.29 0.86 14.79
C GLU A 497 49.92 0.47 15.36
N VAL A 498 49.92 -0.28 16.48
CA VAL A 498 48.70 -0.62 17.23
C VAL A 498 48.81 -0.02 18.63
N LEU A 499 47.78 0.71 19.03
CA LEU A 499 47.59 1.21 20.38
C LEU A 499 46.44 0.43 21.01
N ASP A 500 46.76 -0.56 21.84
CA ASP A 500 45.80 -1.39 22.56
C ASP A 500 45.78 -0.99 24.04
N ASP A 501 44.85 -0.12 24.41
CA ASP A 501 44.57 0.27 25.78
C ASP A 501 43.70 -0.80 26.51
N SER A 502 43.14 -1.78 25.79
CA SER A 502 42.38 -2.89 26.38
C SER A 502 43.27 -3.99 26.99
N GLY A 503 44.51 -4.12 26.49
CA GLY A 503 45.46 -5.15 26.89
C GLY A 503 45.08 -6.57 26.46
N THR A 504 44.11 -6.73 25.55
CA THR A 504 43.68 -8.05 25.04
C THR A 504 44.65 -8.63 24.02
N GLY A 505 45.41 -7.79 23.31
CA GLY A 505 46.30 -8.19 22.22
C GLY A 505 45.61 -8.63 20.93
N VAL A 506 44.27 -8.58 20.87
CA VAL A 506 43.46 -9.06 19.73
C VAL A 506 43.08 -7.89 18.81
N LEU A 507 43.56 -7.94 17.56
CA LEU A 507 43.30 -6.88 16.57
C LEU A 507 42.05 -7.18 15.71
N PHE A 508 41.86 -8.45 15.35
CA PHE A 508 40.67 -8.95 14.63
C PHE A 508 40.24 -10.30 15.19
N THR A 509 38.97 -10.65 15.01
CA THR A 509 38.44 -11.99 15.25
C THR A 509 37.77 -12.50 13.98
N GLU A 510 38.32 -13.57 13.41
CA GLU A 510 37.76 -14.28 12.26
C GLU A 510 36.90 -15.47 12.71
N PRO A 511 35.86 -15.85 11.95
CA PRO A 511 35.08 -17.05 12.24
C PRO A 511 35.84 -18.29 11.75
N GLY A 512 36.54 -19.00 12.66
CA GLY A 512 37.49 -20.08 12.38
C GLY A 512 36.94 -21.31 11.63
N PRO A 513 37.76 -22.35 11.38
CA PRO A 513 37.32 -23.54 10.65
C PRO A 513 36.23 -24.32 11.41
N ARG A 514 35.30 -24.95 10.68
CA ARG A 514 34.31 -25.89 11.24
C ARG A 514 34.97 -27.27 11.48
N THR A 515 35.40 -27.52 12.70
CA THR A 515 36.00 -28.77 13.18
C THR A 515 34.95 -29.72 13.77
N VAL A 516 35.35 -30.96 14.05
CA VAL A 516 34.60 -31.95 14.84
C VAL A 516 35.52 -32.38 15.98
N GLY A 517 34.98 -32.58 17.17
CA GLY A 517 35.75 -33.00 18.34
C GLY A 517 34.95 -32.89 19.63
N GLU A 518 35.61 -33.18 20.74
CA GLU A 518 34.98 -33.26 22.06
C GLU A 518 34.57 -31.88 22.61
N VAL A 519 33.26 -31.66 22.70
CA VAL A 519 32.64 -30.46 23.27
C VAL A 519 32.12 -30.78 24.67
N ARG A 520 32.32 -29.85 25.61
CA ARG A 520 32.01 -30.01 27.04
C ARG A 520 30.96 -29.02 27.52
N THR A 521 30.21 -29.39 28.55
CA THR A 521 29.17 -28.54 29.15
C THR A 521 29.68 -27.43 30.08
N ALA A 522 30.96 -27.42 30.42
CA ALA A 522 31.58 -26.47 31.34
C ALA A 522 33.02 -26.13 30.89
N GLU A 523 33.55 -24.99 31.34
CA GLU A 523 34.93 -24.60 31.10
C GLU A 523 35.87 -25.36 32.05
N GLY A 524 36.64 -26.30 31.52
CA GLY A 524 37.62 -27.09 32.27
C GLY A 524 37.67 -28.56 31.86
N ALA A 525 38.45 -29.34 32.61
CA ALA A 525 38.65 -30.77 32.37
C ALA A 525 37.52 -31.67 32.92
N GLU A 526 36.53 -31.12 33.63
CA GLU A 526 35.48 -31.87 34.33
C GLU A 526 34.06 -31.53 33.85
N GLY A 527 33.36 -32.54 33.34
CA GLY A 527 31.93 -32.46 33.01
C GLY A 527 31.55 -33.32 31.78
N PRO A 528 30.24 -33.46 31.52
CA PRO A 528 29.70 -34.11 30.34
C PRO A 528 30.36 -33.67 29.04
N ALA A 529 30.70 -34.65 28.22
CA ALA A 529 31.42 -34.50 26.96
C ALA A 529 30.76 -35.35 25.86
N LEU A 530 30.62 -34.77 24.67
CA LEU A 530 30.11 -35.42 23.45
C LEU A 530 30.97 -34.94 22.28
N VAL A 531 31.18 -35.77 21.27
CA VAL A 531 31.81 -35.31 20.02
C VAL A 531 30.77 -34.54 19.23
N LEU A 532 31.06 -33.27 18.90
CA LEU A 532 30.14 -32.40 18.16
C LEU A 532 30.90 -31.58 17.10
N PRO A 533 30.23 -31.16 16.01
CA PRO A 533 30.73 -30.10 15.16
C PRO A 533 30.85 -28.81 15.97
N HIS A 534 31.96 -28.09 15.83
CA HIS A 534 32.18 -26.83 16.53
C HIS A 534 32.92 -25.82 15.65
N ARG A 535 32.83 -24.54 16.00
CA ARG A 535 33.51 -23.46 15.28
C ARG A 535 34.02 -22.41 16.26
N THR A 536 35.22 -22.64 16.79
CA THR A 536 35.91 -21.65 17.63
C THR A 536 36.24 -20.41 16.79
N PRO A 537 36.00 -19.18 17.29
CA PRO A 537 36.57 -17.98 16.71
C PRO A 537 38.11 -18.08 16.65
N ARG A 538 38.71 -17.44 15.66
CA ARG A 538 40.16 -17.29 15.55
C ARG A 538 40.50 -15.83 15.80
N ASP A 539 41.16 -15.57 16.91
CA ASP A 539 41.75 -14.26 17.15
C ASP A 539 43.03 -14.07 16.33
N VAL A 540 43.23 -12.84 15.87
CA VAL A 540 44.38 -12.40 15.09
C VAL A 540 45.17 -11.41 15.95
N PRO A 541 46.34 -11.81 16.49
CA PRO A 541 47.12 -10.96 17.38
C PRO A 541 47.60 -9.67 16.73
N ALA A 542 47.58 -8.57 17.50
CA ALA A 542 48.22 -7.31 17.11
C ALA A 542 49.75 -7.48 16.90
N ALA A 543 50.37 -8.37 17.68
CA ALA A 543 51.80 -8.68 17.62
C ALA A 543 52.24 -9.28 16.26
N ASP A 544 51.35 -10.00 15.56
CA ASP A 544 51.64 -10.66 14.28
C ASP A 544 51.70 -9.66 13.10
N ARG A 545 51.33 -8.39 13.34
CA ARG A 545 51.15 -7.32 12.34
C ARG A 545 50.51 -7.82 11.04
N PRO A 546 49.28 -8.39 11.09
CA PRO A 546 48.59 -8.92 9.92
C PRO A 546 48.48 -7.88 8.79
N PRO A 547 48.41 -8.32 7.51
CA PRO A 547 48.29 -7.39 6.39
C PRO A 547 46.94 -6.67 6.45
N LEU A 548 46.97 -5.34 6.39
CA LEU A 548 45.77 -4.51 6.33
C LEU A 548 45.49 -4.07 4.90
N HIS A 549 44.26 -4.24 4.43
CA HIS A 549 43.75 -3.53 3.26
C HIS A 549 43.30 -2.14 3.71
N ILE A 550 43.81 -1.09 3.07
CA ILE A 550 43.55 0.31 3.44
C ILE A 550 42.81 1.05 2.31
N SER A 551 42.22 2.21 2.63
CA SER A 551 41.76 3.18 1.63
C SER A 551 42.91 4.06 1.12
N GLU A 552 42.71 4.69 -0.04
CA GLU A 552 43.72 5.54 -0.70
C GLU A 552 44.02 6.82 0.09
N ASP A 553 42.99 7.40 0.70
CA ASP A 553 43.08 8.49 1.68
C ASP A 553 43.55 8.04 3.08
N ARG A 554 43.85 6.74 3.28
CA ARG A 554 44.24 6.10 4.55
C ARG A 554 43.21 6.21 5.69
N THR A 555 41.99 6.69 5.45
CA THR A 555 40.99 6.89 6.52
C THR A 555 40.24 5.63 6.97
N VAL A 556 40.43 4.48 6.29
CA VAL A 556 39.79 3.20 6.61
C VAL A 556 40.76 2.03 6.42
N ALA A 557 40.73 1.02 7.31
CA ALA A 557 41.54 -0.20 7.25
C ALA A 557 40.79 -1.47 7.70
N LEU A 558 40.99 -2.58 6.98
CA LEU A 558 40.42 -3.91 7.26
C LEU A 558 41.51 -4.99 7.19
N LEU A 559 41.25 -6.17 7.78
CA LEU A 559 42.09 -7.35 7.58
C LEU A 559 42.09 -7.79 6.10
N SER A 560 43.27 -7.94 5.51
CA SER A 560 43.43 -8.57 4.18
C SER A 560 43.48 -10.10 4.30
N ALA A 561 42.79 -10.80 3.39
CA ALA A 561 42.83 -12.25 3.27
C ALA A 561 43.68 -12.72 2.08
N GLY A 562 44.69 -11.93 1.70
CA GLY A 562 45.55 -12.15 0.53
C GLY A 562 45.11 -11.33 -0.68
N ASP A 563 45.80 -11.56 -1.80
CA ASP A 563 46.04 -10.56 -2.85
C ASP A 563 44.81 -10.03 -3.60
N ASP A 564 43.64 -10.68 -3.49
CA ASP A 564 42.40 -10.30 -4.22
C ASP A 564 41.29 -9.68 -3.35
N THR A 565 41.32 -9.83 -2.01
CA THR A 565 40.09 -9.62 -1.18
C THR A 565 40.35 -9.25 0.28
N THR A 566 39.53 -8.34 0.84
CA THR A 566 39.36 -8.21 2.30
C THR A 566 38.85 -9.51 2.93
N GLY A 567 39.29 -9.83 4.14
CA GLY A 567 38.82 -10.99 4.89
C GLY A 567 37.38 -10.85 5.39
N ARG A 568 36.80 -11.97 5.85
CA ARG A 568 35.47 -12.02 6.48
C ARG A 568 35.55 -11.66 7.98
N GLY A 569 36.22 -10.54 8.28
CA GLY A 569 36.46 -10.06 9.64
C GLY A 569 35.22 -9.39 10.25
N ARG A 570 35.11 -9.41 11.58
CA ARG A 570 34.03 -8.72 12.33
C ARG A 570 34.39 -7.29 12.75
N GLN A 571 35.62 -6.84 12.49
CA GLN A 571 36.12 -5.52 12.83
C GLN A 571 36.62 -4.79 11.57
N VAL A 572 36.38 -3.49 11.54
CA VAL A 572 36.98 -2.50 10.62
C VAL A 572 37.52 -1.35 11.47
N TYR A 573 38.54 -0.66 10.97
CA TYR A 573 39.14 0.52 11.60
C TYR A 573 38.92 1.75 10.72
N ALA A 574 38.61 2.91 11.29
CA ALA A 574 38.43 4.16 10.54
C ALA A 574 38.69 5.43 11.36
N THR A 575 38.94 6.57 10.70
CA THR A 575 39.05 7.89 11.36
C THR A 575 37.76 8.20 12.10
N ARG A 576 37.85 9.04 13.15
CA ARG A 576 36.66 9.46 13.89
C ARG A 576 35.65 10.16 12.97
N THR A 577 36.16 11.00 12.09
CA THR A 577 35.35 11.76 11.14
C THR A 577 34.66 10.86 10.11
N ALA A 578 35.31 9.79 9.62
CA ALA A 578 34.67 8.81 8.74
C ALA A 578 33.53 8.06 9.45
N ILE A 579 33.72 7.67 10.72
CA ILE A 579 32.71 6.98 11.54
C ILE A 579 31.52 7.91 11.79
N GLU A 580 31.75 9.12 12.30
CA GLU A 580 30.70 10.10 12.62
C GLU A 580 29.89 10.50 11.38
N ARG A 581 30.57 10.83 10.26
CA ARG A 581 29.94 11.17 8.97
C ARG A 581 29.09 10.01 8.42
N SER A 582 29.55 8.77 8.59
CA SER A 582 28.82 7.58 8.14
C SER A 582 27.64 7.24 9.04
N SER A 583 27.80 7.36 10.36
CA SER A 583 26.73 7.15 11.34
C SER A 583 25.60 8.19 11.19
N ALA A 584 25.93 9.43 10.85
CA ALA A 584 24.97 10.47 10.48
C ALA A 584 24.23 10.16 9.15
N ARG A 585 24.91 9.64 8.12
CA ARG A 585 24.25 9.18 6.88
C ARG A 585 23.33 7.98 7.11
N LEU A 586 23.73 7.03 7.95
CA LEU A 586 22.88 5.93 8.42
C LEU A 586 21.64 6.44 9.19
N ALA A 587 21.78 7.52 9.97
CA ALA A 587 20.64 8.20 10.58
C ALA A 587 19.71 8.83 9.53
N ALA A 588 20.23 9.54 8.53
CA ALA A 588 19.44 10.16 7.47
C ALA A 588 18.66 9.13 6.62
N ALA A 589 19.27 7.97 6.34
CA ALA A 589 18.61 6.85 5.67
C ALA A 589 17.60 6.09 6.56
N GLY A 590 17.51 6.41 7.86
CA GLY A 590 16.70 5.66 8.82
C GLY A 590 17.14 4.20 8.97
N ALA A 591 18.45 3.93 8.85
CA ALA A 591 19.01 2.58 8.90
C ALA A 591 18.80 1.92 10.27
N GLY A 592 18.78 0.58 10.29
CA GLY A 592 18.66 -0.25 11.51
C GLY A 592 19.99 -0.48 12.23
N VAL A 593 21.06 0.19 11.83
CA VAL A 593 22.38 0.15 12.46
C VAL A 593 22.94 1.56 12.66
N ARG A 594 23.75 1.76 13.70
CA ARG A 594 24.66 2.92 13.85
C ARG A 594 26.09 2.43 14.02
N LEU A 595 27.05 3.28 13.70
CA LEU A 595 28.46 3.01 13.94
C LEU A 595 28.95 3.86 15.11
N GLU A 596 29.72 3.24 15.98
CA GLU A 596 30.37 3.85 17.14
C GLU A 596 31.88 3.56 17.10
N ALA A 597 32.67 4.46 17.67
CA ALA A 597 34.13 4.39 17.68
C ALA A 597 34.61 3.88 19.04
N ASP A 598 35.12 2.65 19.09
CA ASP A 598 35.78 2.11 20.28
C ASP A 598 37.21 2.71 20.40
N PRO A 599 37.50 3.47 21.47
CA PRO A 599 38.82 4.06 21.68
C PRO A 599 39.86 3.06 22.19
N SER A 600 39.48 1.87 22.67
CA SER A 600 40.38 0.95 23.37
C SER A 600 41.39 0.25 22.46
N VAL A 601 41.09 0.08 21.17
CA VAL A 601 42.03 -0.44 20.17
C VAL A 601 42.06 0.50 18.97
N ARG A 602 43.25 1.03 18.66
CA ARG A 602 43.48 1.96 17.54
C ARG A 602 44.63 1.47 16.66
N VAL A 603 44.54 1.76 15.37
CA VAL A 603 45.59 1.53 14.36
C VAL A 603 46.08 2.87 13.85
N VAL A 604 47.39 3.11 13.80
CA VAL A 604 47.98 4.31 13.19
C VAL A 604 48.69 3.90 11.90
N LEU A 605 48.26 4.44 10.76
CA LEU A 605 48.90 4.23 9.47
C LEU A 605 49.93 5.33 9.19
N ASP A 606 51.04 4.99 8.55
CA ASP A 606 52.03 5.96 8.10
C ASP A 606 51.56 6.71 6.83
N GLN A 607 51.77 8.01 6.81
CA GLN A 607 51.60 8.88 5.64
C GLN A 607 52.72 8.66 4.61
N GLU A 608 52.59 9.25 3.42
CA GLU A 608 53.56 9.07 2.32
C GLU A 608 54.93 9.72 2.57
N ASP A 609 55.00 10.67 3.48
CA ASP A 609 56.24 11.26 3.97
C ASP A 609 56.86 10.48 5.16
N GLY A 610 56.21 9.40 5.61
CA GLY A 610 56.63 8.60 6.76
C GLY A 610 56.25 9.21 8.12
N THR A 611 55.36 10.21 8.17
CA THR A 611 54.80 10.71 9.43
C THR A 611 53.59 9.87 9.89
N PRO A 612 53.33 9.73 11.21
CA PRO A 612 52.14 9.03 11.69
C PRO A 612 50.84 9.78 11.32
N GLY A 613 49.87 9.07 10.75
CA GLY A 613 48.55 9.61 10.39
C GLY A 613 47.58 9.76 11.56
N GLU A 614 46.31 10.08 11.27
CA GLU A 614 45.26 10.08 12.30
C GLU A 614 45.01 8.63 12.79
N PRO A 615 44.85 8.40 14.11
CA PRO A 615 44.46 7.10 14.63
C PRO A 615 43.12 6.62 14.10
N LEU A 616 43.11 5.45 13.47
CA LEU A 616 41.93 4.72 13.07
C LEU A 616 41.37 3.96 14.29
N PHE A 617 40.14 4.26 14.67
CA PHE A 617 39.42 3.65 15.79
C PHE A 617 38.76 2.34 15.36
N ARG A 618 38.68 1.35 16.25
CA ARG A 618 37.87 0.14 16.01
C ARG A 618 36.40 0.54 15.89
N VAL A 619 35.73 0.09 14.83
CA VAL A 619 34.33 0.43 14.55
C VAL A 619 33.41 -0.67 15.07
N GLU A 620 32.45 -0.29 15.91
CA GLU A 620 31.43 -1.20 16.44
C GLU A 620 30.04 -0.91 15.81
N PRO A 621 29.38 -1.90 15.19
CA PRO A 621 28.04 -1.74 14.64
C PRO A 621 26.96 -2.00 15.71
N ARG A 622 26.31 -0.93 16.18
CA ARG A 622 25.18 -1.00 17.11
C ARG A 622 23.88 -1.26 16.33
N PHE A 623 23.34 -2.48 16.42
CA PHE A 623 22.04 -2.83 15.85
C PHE A 623 20.91 -2.18 16.66
N LEU A 624 19.92 -1.62 15.95
CA LEU A 624 18.73 -0.97 16.54
C LEU A 624 17.51 -1.91 16.56
N THR A 625 17.78 -3.22 16.65
CA THR A 625 16.80 -4.30 16.74
C THR A 625 16.29 -4.47 18.17
N GLY A 626 15.21 -5.25 18.37
CA GLY A 626 14.64 -5.49 19.70
C GLY A 626 15.59 -6.23 20.66
N SER A 627 16.49 -7.06 20.11
CA SER A 627 17.56 -7.74 20.84
C SER A 627 18.87 -6.96 20.95
N GLY A 628 19.02 -5.82 20.26
CA GLY A 628 20.30 -5.11 20.10
C GLY A 628 21.35 -5.88 19.28
N ALA A 629 20.97 -6.98 18.62
CA ALA A 629 21.85 -7.88 17.89
C ALA A 629 21.30 -8.22 16.50
N SER A 630 22.02 -9.05 15.74
CA SER A 630 21.52 -9.56 14.46
C SER A 630 20.42 -10.61 14.68
N GLU A 631 19.26 -10.37 14.08
CA GLU A 631 18.06 -11.23 14.21
C GLU A 631 17.79 -12.07 12.95
N HIS A 632 18.53 -11.87 11.85
CA HIS A 632 18.22 -12.45 10.54
C HIS A 632 19.45 -13.10 9.88
N ALA A 633 19.29 -14.35 9.44
CA ALA A 633 20.34 -15.15 8.82
C ALA A 633 20.46 -14.98 7.30
N PHE A 634 19.35 -14.80 6.60
CA PHE A 634 19.31 -14.80 5.13
C PHE A 634 19.71 -13.44 4.55
N THR A 635 20.63 -13.41 3.57
CA THR A 635 21.20 -12.19 2.96
C THR A 635 20.21 -11.03 2.76
N ARG A 636 19.06 -11.28 2.12
CA ARG A 636 18.02 -10.27 1.86
C ARG A 636 17.47 -9.69 3.15
N ASP A 637 17.09 -10.55 4.08
CA ASP A 637 16.36 -10.11 5.28
C ASP A 637 17.32 -9.50 6.31
N PHE A 638 18.57 -9.99 6.39
CA PHE A 638 19.66 -9.29 7.05
C PHE A 638 19.87 -7.88 6.47
N ALA A 639 20.00 -7.75 5.14
CA ALA A 639 20.17 -6.46 4.48
C ALA A 639 18.97 -5.52 4.71
N ARG A 640 17.74 -6.03 4.74
CA ARG A 640 16.53 -5.24 5.08
C ARG A 640 16.55 -4.71 6.50
N MET A 641 17.02 -5.51 7.47
CA MET A 641 17.16 -5.13 8.88
C MET A 641 18.29 -4.09 9.07
N VAL A 642 19.43 -4.27 8.42
CA VAL A 642 20.50 -3.25 8.42
C VAL A 642 20.03 -1.93 7.81
N ALA A 643 19.22 -1.96 6.75
CA ALA A 643 18.63 -0.76 6.13
C ALA A 643 17.41 -0.17 6.87
N GLY A 644 16.91 -0.80 7.94
CA GLY A 644 15.82 -0.23 8.72
C GLY A 644 15.25 -1.16 9.79
N THR A 645 14.92 -0.57 10.94
CA THR A 645 14.34 -1.23 12.13
C THR A 645 13.22 -2.22 11.83
N ASP A 646 12.27 -1.84 10.97
CA ASP A 646 11.10 -2.67 10.61
C ASP A 646 11.38 -3.66 9.45
N ALA A 647 12.65 -4.05 9.28
CA ALA A 647 13.16 -4.79 8.13
C ALA A 647 12.69 -4.17 6.79
N ALA A 648 13.05 -2.90 6.56
CA ALA A 648 12.58 -2.09 5.45
C ALA A 648 12.65 -2.84 4.10
N PRO A 649 11.54 -3.05 3.38
CA PRO A 649 11.54 -3.85 2.15
C PRO A 649 12.29 -3.15 1.02
N LEU A 650 12.94 -3.91 0.14
CA LEU A 650 13.43 -3.39 -1.14
C LEU A 650 12.26 -2.75 -1.90
N SER A 651 12.47 -1.52 -2.36
CA SER A 651 11.41 -0.67 -2.91
C SER A 651 11.77 -0.03 -4.25
N HIS A 652 13.04 0.36 -4.43
CA HIS A 652 13.53 0.91 -5.68
C HIS A 652 14.93 0.40 -6.00
N LEU A 653 15.28 0.42 -7.29
CA LEU A 653 16.67 0.47 -7.76
C LEU A 653 17.05 1.92 -8.05
N ALA A 654 18.32 2.28 -7.83
CA ALA A 654 18.87 3.57 -8.23
C ALA A 654 19.92 3.40 -9.33
N PHE A 655 19.95 4.38 -10.23
CA PHE A 655 20.83 4.44 -11.40
C PHE A 655 21.52 5.81 -11.39
N ARG A 656 22.85 5.83 -11.50
CA ARG A 656 23.68 7.04 -11.43
C ARG A 656 24.60 7.16 -12.63
N ALA A 657 24.47 8.23 -13.41
CA ALA A 657 25.43 8.54 -14.48
C ALA A 657 26.69 9.22 -13.90
N PRO A 658 27.84 9.16 -14.61
CA PRO A 658 29.09 9.80 -14.17
C PRO A 658 29.04 11.33 -14.07
N ASP A 659 28.02 11.97 -14.64
CA ASP A 659 27.73 13.41 -14.55
C ASP A 659 26.94 13.81 -13.29
N GLY A 660 26.52 12.83 -12.48
CA GLY A 660 25.71 13.05 -11.27
C GLY A 660 24.20 12.90 -11.48
N THR A 661 23.72 12.63 -12.70
CA THR A 661 22.29 12.38 -12.95
C THR A 661 21.82 11.11 -12.24
N VAL A 662 20.77 11.20 -11.43
CA VAL A 662 20.19 10.08 -10.66
C VAL A 662 18.75 9.82 -11.08
N ALA A 663 18.38 8.55 -11.29
CA ALA A 663 16.99 8.13 -11.51
C ALA A 663 16.69 6.82 -10.78
N THR A 664 15.42 6.56 -10.44
CA THR A 664 15.02 5.35 -9.70
C THR A 664 13.87 4.58 -10.34
N ALA A 665 13.92 3.25 -10.30
CA ALA A 665 12.84 2.37 -10.74
C ALA A 665 12.18 1.67 -9.54
N PRO A 666 10.84 1.61 -9.44
CA PRO A 666 10.16 0.84 -8.41
C PRO A 666 10.30 -0.65 -8.70
N VAL A 667 10.65 -1.46 -7.69
CA VAL A 667 10.86 -2.91 -7.83
C VAL A 667 10.37 -3.67 -6.59
N ASN A 668 10.20 -4.98 -6.73
CA ASN A 668 9.82 -5.87 -5.63
C ASN A 668 10.82 -7.02 -5.46
N GLY A 669 11.43 -7.12 -4.26
CA GLY A 669 12.36 -8.18 -3.86
C GLY A 669 11.78 -9.23 -2.89
N LEU A 670 10.45 -9.39 -2.81
CA LEU A 670 9.83 -10.38 -1.94
C LEU A 670 10.01 -11.84 -2.43
N HIS A 671 10.23 -12.05 -3.73
CA HIS A 671 10.47 -13.39 -4.28
C HIS A 671 11.86 -13.91 -3.91
N GLY A 672 11.97 -15.23 -3.67
CA GLY A 672 13.21 -15.87 -3.23
C GLY A 672 14.29 -16.07 -4.31
N ARG A 673 13.99 -15.72 -5.59
CA ARG A 673 14.91 -15.93 -6.72
C ARG A 673 15.21 -14.70 -7.58
N GLU A 674 14.37 -13.66 -7.48
CA GLU A 674 14.36 -12.57 -8.47
C GLU A 674 13.84 -11.27 -7.84
N VAL A 675 14.52 -10.16 -8.11
CA VAL A 675 13.96 -8.80 -7.99
C VAL A 675 13.37 -8.38 -9.33
N THR A 676 12.12 -7.89 -9.34
CA THR A 676 11.42 -7.51 -10.59
C THR A 676 12.20 -6.48 -11.42
N GLY A 677 12.02 -6.50 -12.74
CA GLY A 677 12.67 -5.59 -13.69
C GLY A 677 14.14 -5.89 -14.00
N THR A 678 14.87 -6.59 -13.12
CA THR A 678 16.31 -6.88 -13.31
C THR A 678 16.61 -7.66 -14.59
N HIS A 679 15.82 -8.69 -14.89
CA HIS A 679 15.97 -9.48 -16.12
C HIS A 679 15.65 -8.68 -17.39
N HIS A 680 14.66 -7.78 -17.35
CA HIS A 680 14.37 -6.88 -18.47
C HIS A 680 15.50 -5.88 -18.72
N LEU A 681 16.14 -5.36 -17.66
CA LEU A 681 17.33 -4.53 -17.78
C LEU A 681 18.51 -5.32 -18.37
N ALA A 682 18.75 -6.57 -17.93
CA ALA A 682 19.77 -7.44 -18.52
C ALA A 682 19.49 -7.76 -20.01
N GLN A 683 18.24 -7.97 -20.39
CA GLN A 683 17.83 -8.17 -21.79
C GLN A 683 18.12 -6.92 -22.63
N ALA A 684 17.70 -5.74 -22.17
CA ALA A 684 17.91 -4.49 -22.89
C ALA A 684 19.39 -4.08 -22.96
N LEU A 685 20.20 -4.40 -21.94
CA LEU A 685 21.65 -4.29 -21.99
C LEU A 685 22.26 -5.25 -23.03
N THR A 686 21.69 -6.45 -23.18
CA THR A 686 22.09 -7.42 -24.21
C THR A 686 21.74 -6.93 -25.62
N GLU A 687 20.58 -6.30 -25.82
CA GLU A 687 20.20 -5.66 -27.09
C GLU A 687 21.23 -4.59 -27.51
N VAL A 688 21.73 -3.78 -26.56
CA VAL A 688 22.81 -2.82 -26.82
C VAL A 688 24.16 -3.52 -27.07
N ALA A 689 24.47 -4.59 -26.34
CA ALA A 689 25.67 -5.41 -26.54
C ALA A 689 25.72 -6.11 -27.91
N HIS A 690 24.55 -6.36 -28.51
CA HIS A 690 24.38 -6.91 -29.86
C HIS A 690 24.24 -5.82 -30.95
N GLY A 691 24.26 -4.54 -30.61
CA GLY A 691 24.12 -3.43 -31.57
C GLY A 691 22.69 -3.14 -32.04
N ILE A 692 21.68 -3.87 -31.53
CA ILE A 692 20.25 -3.68 -31.85
C ILE A 692 19.76 -2.30 -31.38
N ARG A 693 20.42 -1.71 -30.36
CA ARG A 693 20.22 -0.31 -29.95
C ARG A 693 21.58 0.37 -29.77
N PRO A 694 21.71 1.67 -30.13
CA PRO A 694 22.96 2.40 -29.93
C PRO A 694 23.19 2.74 -28.45
N ALA A 695 24.40 2.49 -27.95
CA ALA A 695 24.78 2.77 -26.56
C ALA A 695 24.71 4.26 -26.17
N THR A 696 24.66 5.18 -27.15
CA THR A 696 24.42 6.62 -26.92
C THR A 696 23.02 6.93 -26.39
N GLY A 697 22.03 6.06 -26.63
CA GLY A 697 20.67 6.19 -26.10
C GLY A 697 20.48 5.66 -24.68
N VAL A 698 21.56 5.23 -24.02
CA VAL A 698 21.54 4.74 -22.63
C VAL A 698 21.80 5.89 -21.66
N SER A 699 20.95 5.96 -20.63
CA SER A 699 20.95 6.92 -19.52
C SER A 699 20.33 6.28 -18.26
N PRO A 700 20.36 6.93 -17.09
CA PRO A 700 19.63 6.48 -15.91
C PRO A 700 18.13 6.31 -16.15
N GLU A 701 17.45 7.24 -16.85
CA GLU A 701 16.01 7.09 -17.11
C GLU A 701 15.72 6.03 -18.18
N TRP A 702 16.66 5.74 -19.09
CA TRP A 702 16.55 4.56 -19.96
C TRP A 702 16.53 3.29 -19.10
N ALA A 703 17.43 3.17 -18.11
CA ALA A 703 17.50 2.01 -17.23
C ALA A 703 16.23 1.87 -16.38
N VAL A 704 15.69 3.00 -15.88
CA VAL A 704 14.38 3.04 -15.22
C VAL A 704 13.26 2.53 -16.13
N ARG A 705 13.22 2.97 -17.38
CA ARG A 705 12.25 2.48 -18.37
C ARG A 705 12.43 1.00 -18.70
N GLN A 706 13.62 0.41 -18.56
CA GLN A 706 13.81 -1.04 -18.80
C GLN A 706 13.38 -1.86 -17.58
N ALA A 707 13.75 -1.44 -16.37
CA ALA A 707 13.31 -2.13 -15.15
C ALA A 707 11.78 -2.03 -14.96
N GLY A 708 11.20 -0.86 -15.23
CA GLY A 708 9.76 -0.60 -15.18
C GLY A 708 8.92 -1.27 -16.27
N ARG A 709 9.51 -2.08 -17.16
CA ARG A 709 8.75 -2.93 -18.11
C ARG A 709 8.11 -4.15 -17.45
N ASP A 710 8.53 -4.50 -16.23
CA ASP A 710 8.00 -5.66 -15.50
C ASP A 710 6.72 -5.28 -14.74
N PRO A 711 5.52 -5.73 -15.17
CA PRO A 711 4.26 -5.38 -14.51
C PRO A 711 3.99 -6.27 -13.29
N ARG A 712 4.82 -7.27 -13.01
CA ARG A 712 4.52 -8.31 -12.02
C ARG A 712 4.65 -7.75 -10.61
N PHE A 713 3.66 -8.03 -9.77
CA PHE A 713 3.72 -7.66 -8.35
C PHE A 713 4.83 -8.39 -7.57
N THR A 714 5.35 -9.51 -8.10
CA THR A 714 6.46 -10.27 -7.53
C THR A 714 7.25 -10.95 -8.66
N GLY A 715 8.56 -11.10 -8.49
CA GLY A 715 9.38 -11.93 -9.39
C GLY A 715 8.98 -13.40 -9.33
N GLY A 716 9.47 -14.21 -10.27
CA GLY A 716 9.08 -15.60 -10.43
C GLY A 716 9.39 -16.17 -11.82
N VAL A 717 9.22 -17.49 -11.95
CA VAL A 717 9.53 -18.25 -13.17
C VAL A 717 8.67 -17.82 -14.37
N VAL A 718 7.46 -17.29 -14.14
CA VAL A 718 6.54 -16.87 -15.19
C VAL A 718 6.71 -15.38 -15.50
N GLY A 719 6.79 -15.06 -16.80
CA GLY A 719 6.71 -13.70 -17.33
C GLY A 719 8.02 -12.89 -17.36
N ALA A 720 9.08 -13.35 -16.71
CA ALA A 720 10.42 -12.77 -16.89
C ALA A 720 11.05 -13.25 -18.21
N PRO A 721 11.84 -12.41 -18.90
CA PRO A 721 12.81 -12.88 -19.89
C PRO A 721 13.96 -13.59 -19.17
N THR A 722 14.62 -14.55 -19.83
CA THR A 722 15.76 -15.31 -19.28
C THR A 722 17.05 -15.09 -20.09
N PRO A 723 17.55 -13.84 -20.19
CA PRO A 723 18.67 -13.49 -21.06
C PRO A 723 20.04 -13.95 -20.52
N GLY A 724 20.11 -14.73 -19.43
CA GLY A 724 21.33 -15.03 -18.69
C GLY A 724 22.49 -15.55 -19.54
N GLU A 725 22.19 -16.35 -20.58
CA GLU A 725 23.21 -16.83 -21.51
C GLU A 725 23.76 -15.70 -22.40
N ALA A 726 22.88 -14.95 -23.08
CA ALA A 726 23.32 -13.92 -24.01
C ALA A 726 23.96 -12.72 -23.28
N TYR A 727 23.40 -12.34 -22.13
CA TYR A 727 23.94 -11.35 -21.20
C TYR A 727 25.28 -11.81 -20.60
N GLY A 728 25.35 -13.06 -20.11
CA GLY A 728 26.57 -13.64 -19.57
C GLY A 728 27.68 -13.72 -20.62
N ARG A 729 27.40 -14.25 -21.82
CA ARG A 729 28.34 -14.26 -22.94
C ARG A 729 28.85 -12.84 -23.28
N ALA A 730 28.02 -11.80 -23.16
CA ALA A 730 28.44 -10.41 -23.36
C ALA A 730 29.27 -9.82 -22.19
N LEU A 731 29.12 -10.35 -20.96
CA LEU A 731 29.98 -10.00 -19.82
C LEU A 731 31.38 -10.65 -19.89
N GLY A 732 31.51 -11.81 -20.52
CA GLY A 732 32.73 -12.62 -20.43
C GLY A 732 34.02 -11.97 -20.95
N HIS A 733 35.13 -12.19 -20.25
CA HIS A 733 36.47 -11.77 -20.69
C HIS A 733 37.10 -12.82 -21.60
N THR A 734 36.60 -12.94 -22.84
CA THR A 734 37.23 -13.74 -23.91
C THR A 734 37.73 -12.84 -25.04
N GLN A 735 38.74 -13.29 -25.79
CA GLN A 735 39.46 -12.47 -26.78
C GLN A 735 38.52 -11.89 -27.85
N ASP A 736 37.64 -12.73 -28.40
CA ASP A 736 36.76 -12.39 -29.53
C ASP A 736 35.45 -11.70 -29.10
N ASN A 737 35.31 -11.29 -27.82
CA ASN A 737 34.05 -10.75 -27.31
C ASN A 737 33.82 -9.27 -27.66
N ALA A 738 33.51 -9.01 -28.92
CA ALA A 738 33.12 -7.70 -29.43
C ALA A 738 31.94 -7.06 -28.65
N ARG A 739 31.06 -7.88 -28.05
CA ARG A 739 29.86 -7.43 -27.30
C ARG A 739 30.21 -6.76 -25.97
N ARG A 740 31.36 -7.09 -25.38
CA ARG A 740 31.78 -6.57 -24.05
C ARG A 740 32.04 -5.06 -24.05
N GLY A 741 32.52 -4.49 -25.16
CA GLY A 741 32.76 -3.06 -25.31
C GLY A 741 31.47 -2.22 -25.20
N PRO A 742 30.49 -2.43 -26.10
CA PRO A 742 29.19 -1.77 -26.03
C PRO A 742 28.44 -2.03 -24.71
N LEU A 743 28.48 -3.26 -24.17
CA LEU A 743 27.89 -3.57 -22.87
C LEU A 743 28.52 -2.73 -21.74
N THR A 744 29.85 -2.60 -21.73
CA THR A 744 30.59 -1.81 -20.73
C THR A 744 30.25 -0.32 -20.85
N GLN A 745 30.12 0.20 -22.08
CA GLN A 745 29.72 1.59 -22.30
C GLN A 745 28.26 1.86 -21.87
N ALA A 746 27.35 0.92 -22.12
CA ALA A 746 25.97 0.99 -21.63
C ALA A 746 25.93 0.95 -20.09
N ALA A 747 26.70 0.05 -19.47
CA ALA A 747 26.78 -0.09 -18.02
C ALA A 747 27.30 1.20 -17.35
N ALA A 748 28.31 1.85 -17.95
CA ALA A 748 28.84 3.13 -17.48
C ALA A 748 27.82 4.28 -17.56
N ARG A 749 27.00 4.31 -18.62
CA ARG A 749 25.94 5.34 -18.81
C ARG A 749 24.71 5.12 -17.93
N ALA A 750 24.42 3.88 -17.56
CA ALA A 750 23.29 3.52 -16.69
C ALA A 750 23.65 3.46 -15.19
N GLY A 751 24.93 3.47 -14.82
CA GLY A 751 25.35 3.33 -13.42
C GLY A 751 25.14 1.91 -12.88
N VAL A 752 25.49 0.90 -13.67
CA VAL A 752 25.29 -0.52 -13.32
C VAL A 752 26.57 -1.34 -13.49
N ASN A 753 26.55 -2.60 -13.04
CA ASN A 753 27.72 -3.48 -12.99
C ASN A 753 28.89 -2.80 -12.27
N GLN A 754 30.09 -2.75 -12.86
CA GLN A 754 31.26 -2.13 -12.22
C GLN A 754 31.15 -0.62 -12.00
N PHE A 755 30.08 0.02 -12.50
CA PHE A 755 29.77 1.44 -12.32
C PHE A 755 28.58 1.69 -11.38
N ALA A 756 27.99 0.63 -10.79
CA ALA A 756 27.06 0.80 -9.68
C ALA A 756 27.82 1.30 -8.46
N TRP A 757 27.36 2.42 -7.86
CA TRP A 757 27.95 3.01 -6.66
C TRP A 757 26.84 3.45 -5.71
N ALA A 758 26.68 2.70 -4.61
CA ALA A 758 25.70 2.92 -3.56
C ALA A 758 26.29 3.80 -2.47
N GLU A 759 25.57 4.75 -1.89
CA GLU A 759 26.06 5.59 -0.78
C GLU A 759 25.83 4.94 0.60
N VAL A 760 26.41 5.51 1.66
CA VAL A 760 26.20 5.03 3.05
C VAL A 760 24.71 5.15 3.42
N GLY A 761 24.10 4.03 3.81
CA GLY A 761 22.66 3.89 4.03
C GLY A 761 21.90 3.29 2.84
N GLU A 762 22.56 3.12 1.69
CA GLU A 762 22.06 2.36 0.54
C GLU A 762 22.71 0.97 0.46
N GLY A 763 22.20 0.11 -0.41
CA GLY A 763 22.76 -1.22 -0.65
C GLY A 763 23.09 -1.50 -2.10
N TYR A 764 23.85 -2.57 -2.30
CA TYR A 764 24.01 -3.25 -3.58
C TYR A 764 23.04 -4.44 -3.65
N LEU A 765 22.40 -4.60 -4.80
CA LEU A 765 21.81 -5.85 -5.25
C LEU A 765 22.74 -6.43 -6.32
N ILE A 766 23.19 -7.67 -6.13
CA ILE A 766 23.89 -8.46 -7.13
C ILE A 766 22.96 -9.63 -7.50
N GLN A 767 22.20 -9.49 -8.59
CA GLN A 767 21.23 -10.48 -9.07
C GLN A 767 21.92 -11.43 -10.06
N SER A 768 21.71 -12.74 -9.90
CA SER A 768 22.03 -13.71 -10.96
C SER A 768 20.98 -13.62 -12.06
N VAL A 769 21.40 -13.42 -13.30
CA VAL A 769 20.46 -13.38 -14.44
C VAL A 769 20.23 -14.80 -14.95
N SER A 770 18.98 -15.25 -14.85
CA SER A 770 18.61 -16.64 -15.14
C SER A 770 18.68 -17.01 -16.61
N THR A 771 19.02 -18.28 -16.84
CA THR A 771 18.79 -19.00 -18.11
C THR A 771 17.52 -19.84 -18.03
N THR A 772 17.16 -20.51 -19.12
CA THR A 772 16.05 -21.49 -19.18
C THR A 772 16.57 -22.89 -19.48
N ASP A 773 15.93 -23.91 -18.92
CA ASP A 773 16.03 -25.28 -19.43
C ASP A 773 15.01 -25.55 -20.56
N ASP A 774 15.06 -26.76 -21.14
CA ASP A 774 14.12 -27.22 -22.18
C ASP A 774 12.65 -27.26 -21.71
N GLY A 775 12.40 -27.14 -20.40
CA GLY A 775 11.08 -27.05 -19.78
C GLY A 775 10.62 -25.62 -19.45
N GLY A 776 11.46 -24.61 -19.73
CA GLY A 776 11.18 -23.20 -19.43
C GLY A 776 11.41 -22.77 -17.98
N ALA A 777 12.08 -23.57 -17.15
CA ALA A 777 12.37 -23.21 -15.76
C ALA A 777 13.62 -22.30 -15.64
N GLN A 778 13.55 -21.29 -14.76
CA GLN A 778 14.68 -20.40 -14.46
C GLN A 778 15.86 -21.18 -13.83
N LEU A 779 16.97 -21.30 -14.55
CA LEU A 779 18.22 -21.89 -14.06
C LEU A 779 19.24 -20.83 -13.61
N PHE A 780 20.02 -21.20 -12.58
CA PHE A 780 21.20 -20.49 -12.08
C PHE A 780 22.40 -21.46 -11.95
N THR A 781 22.48 -22.43 -12.86
CA THR A 781 23.48 -23.52 -12.81
C THR A 781 24.67 -23.31 -13.74
N HIS A 782 24.60 -22.31 -14.63
CA HIS A 782 25.59 -22.04 -15.66
C HIS A 782 25.95 -20.55 -15.67
N ASN A 783 27.24 -20.27 -15.49
CA ASN A 783 27.79 -18.92 -15.48
C ASN A 783 28.44 -18.61 -16.84
N HIS A 784 27.63 -18.25 -17.84
CA HIS A 784 28.10 -17.92 -19.19
C HIS A 784 29.01 -16.68 -19.25
N ALA A 785 29.09 -15.88 -18.18
CA ALA A 785 30.09 -14.84 -18.01
C ALA A 785 31.51 -15.37 -17.72
N LYS A 786 31.63 -16.64 -17.30
CA LYS A 786 32.89 -17.32 -16.98
C LYS A 786 32.83 -18.78 -17.45
N PRO A 787 33.10 -19.05 -18.75
CA PRO A 787 32.87 -20.38 -19.33
C PRO A 787 33.62 -21.55 -18.68
N ASP A 788 34.75 -21.28 -18.02
CA ASP A 788 35.57 -22.29 -17.32
C ASP A 788 35.10 -22.57 -15.87
N ASP A 789 34.02 -21.93 -15.42
CA ASP A 789 33.44 -22.08 -14.08
C ASP A 789 32.63 -23.40 -13.97
N PRO A 790 32.83 -24.24 -12.94
CA PRO A 790 32.14 -25.52 -12.84
C PRO A 790 30.61 -25.38 -12.76
N VAL A 791 29.89 -26.19 -13.56
CA VAL A 791 28.42 -26.25 -13.53
C VAL A 791 27.94 -26.66 -12.13
N GLY A 792 27.22 -25.76 -11.47
CA GLY A 792 26.82 -25.90 -10.07
C GLY A 792 25.82 -24.85 -9.62
N PRO A 793 25.16 -25.02 -8.46
CA PRO A 793 24.12 -24.11 -8.01
C PRO A 793 24.70 -22.78 -7.51
N HIS A 794 24.53 -21.70 -8.28
CA HIS A 794 24.81 -20.34 -7.83
C HIS A 794 23.61 -19.74 -7.05
N ALA A 795 23.88 -18.77 -6.19
CA ALA A 795 22.88 -18.00 -5.48
C ALA A 795 21.99 -17.21 -6.46
N PRO A 796 20.68 -17.04 -6.19
CA PRO A 796 19.82 -16.21 -7.04
C PRO A 796 20.18 -14.73 -6.97
N TYR A 797 20.60 -14.25 -5.80
CA TYR A 797 21.07 -12.89 -5.57
C TYR A 797 21.94 -12.82 -4.30
N HIS A 798 22.70 -11.74 -4.17
CA HIS A 798 23.34 -11.28 -2.94
C HIS A 798 22.96 -9.82 -2.65
N PHE A 799 22.81 -9.49 -1.37
CA PHE A 799 22.60 -8.13 -0.88
C PHE A 799 23.72 -7.72 0.10
N ALA A 800 24.19 -6.49 -0.06
CA ALA A 800 25.21 -5.87 0.79
C ALA A 800 24.82 -4.42 1.10
N GLN A 801 24.78 -4.02 2.37
CA GLN A 801 24.44 -2.63 2.76
C GLN A 801 25.69 -1.83 3.07
N VAL A 802 25.84 -0.64 2.49
CA VAL A 802 26.99 0.25 2.74
C VAL A 802 26.77 0.98 4.06
N VAL A 803 27.68 0.78 5.02
CA VAL A 803 27.56 1.31 6.38
C VAL A 803 28.63 2.36 6.71
N LEU A 804 29.77 2.32 6.02
CA LEU A 804 30.90 3.22 6.22
C LEU A 804 31.54 3.53 4.85
N ALA A 805 32.08 4.72 4.69
CA ALA A 805 32.91 5.10 3.55
C ALA A 805 34.19 5.79 4.03
N SER A 806 35.22 5.78 3.19
CA SER A 806 36.38 6.65 3.34
C SER A 806 35.97 8.13 3.20
N GLU A 807 36.80 9.04 3.70
CA GLU A 807 36.47 10.46 3.69
C GLU A 807 36.45 11.08 2.30
N ASP A 808 37.24 10.54 1.37
CA ASP A 808 37.21 10.86 -0.06
C ASP A 808 36.02 10.21 -0.83
N GLY A 809 35.30 9.26 -0.21
CA GLY A 809 34.22 8.50 -0.84
C GLY A 809 34.63 7.59 -2.00
N THR A 810 35.91 7.22 -2.12
CA THR A 810 36.41 6.26 -3.13
C THR A 810 36.40 4.80 -2.66
N HIS A 811 36.38 4.57 -1.34
CA HIS A 811 36.29 3.27 -0.70
C HIS A 811 35.03 3.16 0.17
N GLN A 812 34.45 1.97 0.22
CA GLN A 812 33.18 1.71 0.88
C GLN A 812 33.20 0.39 1.61
N ILE A 813 32.67 0.38 2.83
CA ILE A 813 32.60 -0.80 3.66
C ILE A 813 31.14 -1.21 3.80
N THR A 814 30.85 -2.44 3.39
CA THR A 814 29.54 -3.07 3.53
C THR A 814 29.48 -3.98 4.75
N LEU A 815 28.26 -4.13 5.27
CA LEU A 815 27.92 -5.13 6.27
C LEU A 815 27.12 -6.25 5.57
N GLU A 816 27.65 -7.47 5.57
CA GLU A 816 27.17 -8.58 4.73
C GLU A 816 26.88 -9.87 5.51
N ASN A 817 25.94 -10.67 4.99
CA ASN A 817 25.64 -12.02 5.49
C ASN A 817 25.44 -12.98 4.30
N GLU A 818 26.54 -13.56 3.80
CA GLU A 818 26.59 -14.47 2.63
C GLU A 818 26.07 -15.89 2.95
N THR A 819 24.85 -16.02 3.47
CA THR A 819 24.22 -17.32 3.81
C THR A 819 24.20 -18.31 2.65
N HIS A 820 24.02 -17.82 1.42
CA HIS A 820 24.01 -18.64 0.19
C HIS A 820 25.33 -19.35 -0.08
N SER A 821 26.46 -18.83 0.42
CA SER A 821 27.79 -19.41 0.26
C SER A 821 28.12 -20.47 1.32
N ARG A 822 27.20 -20.73 2.26
CA ARG A 822 27.41 -21.67 3.37
C ARG A 822 26.86 -23.05 3.02
N THR A 823 27.77 -24.01 2.82
CA THR A 823 27.40 -25.42 2.92
C THR A 823 26.78 -25.68 4.31
N PRO A 824 25.64 -26.38 4.40
CA PRO A 824 25.20 -27.01 5.64
C PRO A 824 26.27 -27.96 6.18
N ILE A 825 26.12 -28.45 7.41
CA ILE A 825 26.90 -29.63 7.82
C ILE A 825 26.32 -30.82 7.04
N PRO A 826 27.12 -31.51 6.20
CA PRO A 826 26.62 -32.63 5.40
C PRO A 826 26.09 -33.75 6.28
N ASP A 827 25.05 -34.45 5.81
CA ASP A 827 24.39 -35.50 6.58
C ASP A 827 25.36 -36.66 6.86
N ASP A 828 26.22 -37.05 5.91
CA ASP A 828 27.31 -38.02 6.10
C ASP A 828 28.29 -37.63 7.21
N ARG A 829 28.58 -36.33 7.34
CA ARG A 829 29.43 -35.79 8.42
C ARG A 829 28.70 -35.71 9.76
N LEU A 830 27.37 -35.72 9.78
CA LEU A 830 26.58 -35.83 11.00
C LEU A 830 26.38 -37.28 11.42
N ASP A 831 26.16 -38.20 10.47
CA ASP A 831 26.13 -39.65 10.72
C ASP A 831 27.48 -40.11 11.31
N ALA A 832 28.61 -39.69 10.73
CA ALA A 832 29.95 -39.98 11.29
C ALA A 832 30.17 -39.40 12.70
N VAL A 833 29.48 -38.30 13.08
CA VAL A 833 29.49 -37.78 14.45
C VAL A 833 28.57 -38.58 15.37
N VAL A 834 27.42 -39.05 14.87
CA VAL A 834 26.54 -39.96 15.62
C VAL A 834 27.31 -41.25 15.94
N ASP A 835 27.94 -41.89 14.95
CA ASP A 835 28.69 -43.13 15.12
C ASP A 835 29.86 -42.99 16.12
N GLU A 836 30.69 -41.95 16.01
CA GLU A 836 31.78 -41.67 16.97
C GLU A 836 31.28 -41.48 18.42
N ASN A 837 30.05 -40.98 18.64
CA ASN A 837 29.49 -40.93 19.98
C ASN A 837 28.94 -42.29 20.45
N LEU A 838 28.37 -43.09 19.54
CA LEU A 838 27.83 -44.42 19.85
C LEU A 838 28.94 -45.43 20.17
N ASP A 839 30.07 -45.38 19.45
CA ASP A 839 31.28 -46.17 19.73
C ASP A 839 31.92 -45.80 21.09
N ARG A 840 31.83 -44.52 21.47
CA ARG A 840 32.47 -43.96 22.68
C ARG A 840 31.62 -44.11 23.95
N TYR A 841 30.31 -44.23 23.83
CA TYR A 841 29.37 -44.27 24.95
C TYR A 841 28.23 -45.27 24.71
N ASP A 842 28.07 -46.22 25.63
CA ASP A 842 26.89 -47.09 25.70
C ASP A 842 25.61 -46.32 26.08
N GLU A 843 24.46 -46.95 25.83
CA GLU A 843 23.12 -46.42 26.12
C GLU A 843 22.94 -45.96 27.57
N ALA A 844 23.43 -46.72 28.54
CA ALA A 844 23.32 -46.38 29.96
C ALA A 844 24.15 -45.16 30.34
N ARG A 845 25.34 -45.02 29.73
CA ARG A 845 26.27 -43.89 29.92
C ARG A 845 25.77 -42.62 29.22
N LEU A 846 25.19 -42.73 28.02
CA LEU A 846 24.48 -41.63 27.35
C LEU A 846 23.26 -41.16 28.15
N ASN A 847 22.44 -42.10 28.63
CA ASN A 847 21.33 -41.80 29.53
C ASN A 847 21.81 -41.18 30.86
N GLY A 848 23.04 -41.48 31.30
CA GLY A 848 23.70 -40.81 32.43
C GLY A 848 24.08 -39.36 32.13
N LEU A 849 24.78 -39.12 31.02
CA LEU A 849 25.17 -37.78 30.55
C LEU A 849 23.94 -36.87 30.37
N ALA A 850 22.84 -37.41 29.82
CA ALA A 850 21.58 -36.66 29.68
C ALA A 850 21.03 -36.15 31.02
N ARG A 851 20.93 -37.04 32.02
CA ARG A 851 20.43 -36.72 33.37
C ARG A 851 21.34 -35.74 34.11
N GLU A 852 22.66 -35.85 33.93
CA GLU A 852 23.60 -34.89 34.52
C GLU A 852 23.44 -33.51 33.88
N SER A 853 23.41 -33.42 32.56
CA SER A 853 23.31 -32.15 31.83
C SER A 853 22.02 -31.38 32.12
N GLU A 854 20.87 -32.05 32.25
CA GLU A 854 19.62 -31.38 32.63
C GLU A 854 19.51 -31.09 34.14
N GLY A 855 20.18 -31.88 34.99
CA GLY A 855 20.40 -31.54 36.40
C GLY A 855 21.22 -30.26 36.55
N ARG A 856 22.29 -30.11 35.76
CA ARG A 856 23.06 -28.85 35.62
C ARG A 856 22.18 -27.72 35.10
N ALA A 857 21.36 -27.93 34.06
CA ALA A 857 20.42 -26.92 33.55
C ALA A 857 19.38 -26.48 34.59
N ALA A 858 18.88 -27.39 35.42
CA ALA A 858 17.97 -27.08 36.53
C ALA A 858 18.65 -26.31 37.67
N THR A 859 19.95 -26.49 37.88
CA THR A 859 20.76 -25.65 38.77
C THR A 859 20.98 -24.27 38.15
N ALA A 860 21.47 -24.17 36.92
CA ALA A 860 21.66 -22.92 36.19
C ALA A 860 20.38 -22.05 36.17
N ARG A 861 19.19 -22.63 35.93
CA ARG A 861 17.90 -21.91 35.99
C ARG A 861 17.52 -21.41 37.39
N ARG A 862 17.87 -22.13 38.46
CA ARG A 862 17.63 -21.71 39.85
C ARG A 862 18.59 -20.60 40.29
N ASP A 863 19.82 -20.67 39.81
CA ASP A 863 20.94 -19.83 40.26
C ASP A 863 21.04 -18.53 39.43
N GLY A 864 20.11 -18.32 38.47
CA GLY A 864 20.00 -17.08 37.69
C GLY A 864 20.94 -16.99 36.48
N ALA A 865 21.47 -18.12 36.00
CA ALA A 865 22.40 -18.17 34.88
C ALA A 865 21.79 -17.70 33.55
N ALA A 866 22.65 -17.37 32.59
CA ALA A 866 22.22 -16.81 31.30
C ALA A 866 21.35 -17.81 30.51
N PRO A 867 20.26 -17.36 29.83
CA PRO A 867 19.40 -18.25 29.05
C PRO A 867 20.13 -19.08 27.99
N ALA A 868 21.20 -18.54 27.39
CA ALA A 868 22.04 -19.25 26.42
C ALA A 868 22.87 -20.39 27.04
N GLU A 869 23.23 -20.31 28.32
CA GLU A 869 23.90 -21.39 29.05
C GLU A 869 22.93 -22.52 29.35
N VAL A 870 21.74 -22.17 29.87
CA VAL A 870 20.63 -23.10 30.11
C VAL A 870 20.27 -23.85 28.82
N ALA A 871 20.05 -23.13 27.72
CA ALA A 871 19.70 -23.72 26.43
C ALA A 871 20.78 -24.66 25.88
N ARG A 872 22.07 -24.34 26.10
CA ARG A 872 23.21 -25.19 25.75
C ARG A 872 23.19 -26.50 26.54
N LEU A 873 23.00 -26.44 27.85
CA LEU A 873 22.91 -27.61 28.74
C LEU A 873 21.72 -28.51 28.38
N GLU A 874 20.57 -27.92 28.05
CA GLU A 874 19.41 -28.68 27.56
C GLU A 874 19.62 -29.32 26.19
N ALA A 875 20.24 -28.60 25.23
CA ALA A 875 20.55 -29.15 23.90
C ALA A 875 21.51 -30.36 24.02
N PHE A 876 22.48 -30.28 24.93
CA PHE A 876 23.36 -31.38 25.28
C PHE A 876 22.59 -32.59 25.85
N ALA A 877 21.67 -32.35 26.79
CA ALA A 877 20.81 -33.39 27.37
C ALA A 877 19.87 -34.04 26.34
N ARG A 878 19.32 -33.26 25.40
CA ARG A 878 18.52 -33.76 24.27
C ARG A 878 19.36 -34.63 23.33
N THR A 879 20.60 -34.23 23.05
CA THR A 879 21.52 -34.97 22.17
C THR A 879 21.95 -36.30 22.77
N ALA A 880 22.32 -36.32 24.04
CA ALA A 880 22.65 -37.56 24.76
C ALA A 880 21.48 -38.56 24.77
N ARG A 881 20.23 -38.10 24.94
CA ARG A 881 19.03 -38.96 24.78
C ARG A 881 18.84 -39.46 23.36
N ALA A 882 18.97 -38.58 22.36
CA ALA A 882 18.74 -38.96 20.96
C ALA A 882 19.75 -40.03 20.49
N LEU A 883 20.99 -39.96 20.97
CA LEU A 883 22.01 -40.99 20.76
C LEU A 883 21.67 -42.29 21.51
N ALA A 884 21.22 -42.22 22.77
CA ALA A 884 20.79 -43.41 23.52
C ALA A 884 19.64 -44.16 22.81
N ALA A 885 18.69 -43.44 22.23
CA ALA A 885 17.59 -44.01 21.45
C ALA A 885 18.04 -44.68 20.14
N VAL A 886 19.22 -44.35 19.58
CA VAL A 886 19.80 -45.10 18.45
C VAL A 886 20.30 -46.46 18.92
N HIS A 887 21.03 -46.54 20.05
CA HIS A 887 21.44 -47.82 20.64
C HIS A 887 20.23 -48.71 20.96
N GLU A 888 19.17 -48.15 21.55
CA GLU A 888 17.92 -48.88 21.83
C GLU A 888 17.28 -49.44 20.54
N ALA A 889 17.12 -48.61 19.50
CA ALA A 889 16.54 -49.04 18.22
C ALA A 889 17.40 -50.07 17.49
N GLU A 890 18.73 -49.91 17.51
CA GLU A 890 19.66 -50.88 16.89
C GLU A 890 19.69 -52.20 17.65
N HIS A 891 19.57 -52.18 18.99
CA HIS A 891 19.41 -53.38 19.80
C HIS A 891 18.10 -54.11 19.47
N VAL A 892 16.98 -53.39 19.30
CA VAL A 892 15.69 -53.97 18.85
C VAL A 892 15.81 -54.61 17.46
N ARG A 893 16.53 -54.00 16.52
CA ARG A 893 16.78 -54.57 15.17
C ARG A 893 17.47 -55.93 15.24
N TRP A 894 18.48 -56.10 16.12
CA TRP A 894 19.24 -57.36 16.24
C TRP A 894 18.40 -58.58 16.66
N TYR A 895 17.18 -58.41 17.16
CA TYR A 895 16.28 -59.53 17.49
C TYR A 895 15.54 -60.13 16.28
N PHE A 896 15.61 -59.50 15.10
CA PHE A 896 14.91 -59.93 13.90
C PHE A 896 15.89 -60.21 12.75
N THR A 897 15.72 -61.32 12.04
CA THR A 897 16.51 -61.65 10.84
C THR A 897 16.01 -60.88 9.62
N GLU A 898 16.88 -60.60 8.64
CA GLU A 898 16.58 -59.71 7.51
C GLU A 898 15.37 -60.11 6.66
N ASP A 899 15.02 -61.40 6.64
CA ASP A 899 13.86 -61.97 5.95
C ASP A 899 12.51 -61.67 6.63
N ARG A 900 12.52 -61.11 7.85
CA ARG A 900 11.34 -60.82 8.65
C ARG A 900 10.75 -59.43 8.32
N PRO A 901 9.42 -59.30 8.12
CA PRO A 901 8.79 -57.97 8.03
C PRO A 901 8.99 -57.14 9.30
N GLU A 902 9.20 -57.78 10.45
CA GLU A 902 9.56 -57.11 11.71
C GLU A 902 10.94 -56.43 11.64
N HIS A 903 11.93 -57.01 10.96
CA HIS A 903 13.24 -56.37 10.75
C HIS A 903 13.11 -55.09 9.91
N ALA A 904 12.27 -55.11 8.87
CA ALA A 904 11.98 -53.93 8.05
C ALA A 904 11.24 -52.80 8.80
N LEU A 905 10.57 -53.11 9.93
CA LEU A 905 10.01 -52.11 10.84
C LEU A 905 11.08 -51.61 11.82
N ALA A 906 11.89 -52.50 12.40
CA ALA A 906 12.97 -52.11 13.30
C ALA A 906 14.03 -51.23 12.63
N GLN A 907 14.42 -51.52 11.38
CA GLN A 907 15.34 -50.67 10.61
C GLN A 907 14.75 -49.26 10.40
N ARG A 908 13.44 -49.11 10.15
CA ARG A 908 12.81 -47.79 10.06
C ARG A 908 12.84 -47.01 11.37
N GLU A 909 12.82 -47.69 12.52
CA GLU A 909 12.97 -47.01 13.81
C GLU A 909 14.43 -46.59 14.04
N VAL A 910 15.41 -47.39 13.58
CA VAL A 910 16.83 -47.00 13.52
C VAL A 910 17.02 -45.78 12.62
N ASP A 911 16.45 -45.76 11.41
CA ASP A 911 16.52 -44.63 10.48
C ASP A 911 15.95 -43.35 11.10
N GLN A 912 14.80 -43.45 11.79
CA GLN A 912 14.17 -42.34 12.51
C GLN A 912 14.96 -41.93 13.77
N ALA A 913 15.56 -42.87 14.50
CA ALA A 913 16.44 -42.57 15.63
C ALA A 913 17.69 -41.82 15.16
N ARG A 914 18.34 -42.27 14.08
CA ARG A 914 19.50 -41.60 13.48
C ARG A 914 19.15 -40.22 12.90
N ALA A 915 17.98 -40.05 12.30
CA ALA A 915 17.48 -38.71 11.93
C ALA A 915 17.34 -37.79 13.15
N ARG A 916 16.64 -38.24 14.21
CA ARG A 916 16.48 -37.49 15.48
C ARG A 916 17.83 -37.17 16.14
N ALA A 917 18.80 -38.09 16.09
CA ALA A 917 20.15 -37.90 16.61
C ALA A 917 20.94 -36.85 15.81
N ARG A 918 20.90 -36.90 14.46
CA ARG A 918 21.54 -35.90 13.60
C ARG A 918 20.99 -34.50 13.83
N ASP A 919 19.68 -34.34 13.97
CA ASP A 919 19.07 -33.03 14.26
C ASP A 919 19.39 -32.54 15.68
N ALA A 920 19.48 -33.43 16.68
CA ALA A 920 19.92 -33.06 18.01
C ALA A 920 21.40 -32.63 18.03
N VAL A 921 22.31 -33.39 17.40
CA VAL A 921 23.72 -33.03 17.19
C VAL A 921 23.84 -31.67 16.48
N ARG A 922 23.08 -31.47 15.39
CA ARG A 922 22.99 -30.21 14.63
C ARG A 922 22.50 -29.04 15.48
N SER A 923 21.59 -29.28 16.45
CA SER A 923 21.06 -28.27 17.38
C SER A 923 21.97 -28.00 18.60
N ALA A 924 22.84 -28.94 19.00
CA ALA A 924 23.74 -28.78 20.15
C ALA A 924 25.17 -28.37 19.77
N ALA A 925 25.53 -28.49 18.49
CA ALA A 925 26.80 -28.06 17.92
C ALA A 925 27.10 -26.58 18.24
N PRO A 926 28.20 -26.23 18.95
CA PRO A 926 28.62 -24.85 19.15
C PRO A 926 29.27 -24.30 17.86
N VAL A 927 28.42 -24.07 16.87
CA VAL A 927 28.70 -23.33 15.64
C VAL A 927 27.80 -22.10 15.69
N GLY A 928 28.37 -20.90 15.79
CA GLY A 928 27.60 -19.66 15.95
C GLY A 928 26.51 -19.49 14.89
N GLU A 929 25.31 -19.07 15.30
CA GLU A 929 24.12 -19.04 14.45
C GLU A 929 24.32 -18.26 13.16
N ASP A 930 23.62 -18.67 12.08
CA ASP A 930 23.79 -18.05 10.76
C ASP A 930 23.37 -16.57 10.70
N LYS A 931 22.63 -16.08 11.70
CA LYS A 931 22.35 -14.64 11.92
C LYS A 931 23.55 -13.85 12.44
N ASP A 932 24.43 -14.47 13.22
CA ASP A 932 25.58 -13.81 13.88
C ASP A 932 26.90 -13.94 13.10
N GLN A 933 26.89 -14.72 12.01
CA GLN A 933 28.00 -14.87 11.06
C GLN A 933 28.07 -13.74 10.01
N TRP A 934 27.70 -12.52 10.38
CA TRP A 934 27.92 -11.32 9.54
C TRP A 934 29.38 -10.87 9.57
N PHE A 935 29.79 -10.10 8.56
CA PHE A 935 31.16 -9.57 8.44
C PHE A 935 31.20 -8.22 7.72
N PHE A 936 32.30 -7.48 7.89
CA PHE A 936 32.61 -6.28 7.12
C PHE A 936 33.42 -6.61 5.87
N ARG A 937 33.19 -5.89 4.77
CA ARG A 937 33.89 -6.09 3.49
C ARG A 937 34.14 -4.76 2.79
N ALA A 938 35.28 -4.58 2.14
CA ALA A 938 35.56 -3.36 1.38
C ALA A 938 35.29 -3.54 -0.13
N TYR A 939 34.87 -2.44 -0.75
CA TYR A 939 34.87 -2.22 -2.19
C TYR A 939 35.49 -0.85 -2.49
N SER A 940 36.07 -0.67 -3.67
CA SER A 940 36.63 0.61 -4.10
C SER A 940 36.25 0.96 -5.55
N LYS A 941 36.53 2.20 -5.97
CA LYS A 941 36.43 2.63 -7.38
C LYS A 941 37.60 2.15 -8.26
N ARG A 942 38.57 1.42 -7.69
CA ARG A 942 39.77 0.95 -8.40
C ARG A 942 39.43 -0.24 -9.30
N PRO A 943 40.17 -0.49 -10.40
CA PRO A 943 39.92 -1.62 -11.29
C PRO A 943 39.90 -2.95 -10.53
N GLY A 944 38.92 -3.82 -10.82
CA GLY A 944 38.76 -5.12 -10.17
C GLY A 944 38.17 -5.11 -8.74
N GLU A 945 38.09 -3.96 -8.08
CA GLU A 945 37.76 -3.85 -6.63
C GLU A 945 36.32 -3.39 -6.34
N SER A 946 35.50 -3.12 -7.36
CA SER A 946 34.10 -2.70 -7.17
C SER A 946 33.17 -3.86 -6.79
N ALA A 947 32.02 -3.54 -6.19
CA ALA A 947 31.04 -4.53 -5.73
C ALA A 947 30.63 -5.56 -6.79
N HIS A 948 30.55 -5.13 -8.06
CA HIS A 948 30.34 -6.05 -9.18
C HIS A 948 31.55 -6.95 -9.44
N ALA A 949 32.76 -6.37 -9.60
CA ALA A 949 33.95 -7.12 -9.99
C ALA A 949 34.32 -8.19 -8.94
N VAL A 950 34.24 -7.84 -7.65
CA VAL A 950 34.55 -8.72 -6.53
C VAL A 950 33.53 -9.87 -6.38
N ASN A 951 32.24 -9.64 -6.63
CA ASN A 951 31.21 -10.69 -6.55
C ASN A 951 31.09 -11.52 -7.85
N ALA A 952 31.42 -10.94 -9.00
CA ALA A 952 31.39 -11.61 -10.30
C ALA A 952 32.63 -12.48 -10.55
N ALA A 953 33.77 -12.16 -9.92
CA ALA A 953 35.01 -12.95 -9.94
C ALA A 953 35.51 -13.35 -11.36
N LEU A 954 35.17 -12.57 -12.40
CA LEU A 954 35.40 -12.95 -13.81
C LEU A 954 36.90 -13.04 -14.18
N LEU A 955 37.78 -12.40 -13.40
CA LEU A 955 39.23 -12.32 -13.65
C LEU A 955 40.09 -13.05 -12.61
N SER A 956 39.50 -13.69 -11.60
CA SER A 956 40.23 -14.45 -10.57
C SER A 956 40.00 -15.96 -10.71
N GLY A 957 40.82 -16.77 -10.04
CA GLY A 957 40.68 -18.23 -10.03
C GLY A 957 39.51 -18.78 -9.20
N ARG A 958 38.68 -17.92 -8.58
CA ARG A 958 37.59 -18.32 -7.66
C ARG A 958 36.26 -18.42 -8.40
N SER A 959 35.42 -19.41 -8.08
CA SER A 959 34.03 -19.44 -8.56
C SER A 959 33.19 -18.37 -7.84
N PRO A 960 32.45 -17.51 -8.57
CA PRO A 960 31.54 -16.53 -7.98
C PRO A 960 30.30 -17.16 -7.35
N ALA A 961 29.79 -16.53 -6.30
CA ALA A 961 28.55 -16.93 -5.64
C ALA A 961 27.29 -16.74 -6.51
N VAL A 962 27.38 -15.97 -7.60
CA VAL A 962 26.29 -15.57 -8.50
C VAL A 962 26.66 -15.88 -9.95
N SER A 963 25.66 -16.22 -10.79
CA SER A 963 25.84 -16.54 -12.21
C SER A 963 25.31 -15.42 -13.10
N ASN A 964 26.04 -15.09 -14.17
CA ASN A 964 25.67 -14.03 -15.13
C ASN A 964 25.28 -12.70 -14.43
N PRO A 965 26.13 -12.15 -13.55
CA PRO A 965 25.68 -11.18 -12.55
C PRO A 965 25.29 -9.81 -13.13
N LEU A 966 24.21 -9.24 -12.61
CA LEU A 966 23.82 -7.85 -12.77
C LEU A 966 23.93 -7.14 -11.41
N THR A 967 24.71 -6.06 -11.33
CA THR A 967 24.86 -5.27 -10.10
C THR A 967 24.20 -3.90 -10.25
N VAL A 968 23.39 -3.53 -9.27
CA VAL A 968 22.62 -2.27 -9.22
C VAL A 968 22.55 -1.75 -7.78
N VAL A 969 22.27 -0.46 -7.61
CA VAL A 969 22.03 0.16 -6.30
C VAL A 969 20.58 -0.10 -5.86
N ALA A 970 20.36 -0.35 -4.56
CA ALA A 970 19.13 -0.87 -3.99
C ALA A 970 18.63 -0.04 -2.79
N LEU A 971 17.44 0.56 -2.91
CA LEU A 971 16.84 1.45 -1.93
C LEU A 971 15.68 0.79 -1.18
N HIS A 972 15.70 0.88 0.15
CA HIS A 972 14.83 0.12 1.05
C HIS A 972 13.86 1.06 1.80
N GLY A 973 12.56 0.74 1.80
CA GLY A 973 11.53 1.52 2.51
C GLY A 973 11.17 2.88 1.90
N HIS A 974 11.58 3.17 0.66
CA HIS A 974 11.25 4.41 -0.07
C HIS A 974 9.87 4.36 -0.77
N ALA A 975 9.16 3.25 -0.69
CA ALA A 975 7.76 3.13 -1.10
C ALA A 975 6.96 2.34 -0.08
N LEU A 976 5.73 2.78 0.15
CA LEU A 976 4.72 2.03 0.91
C LEU A 976 3.79 1.28 -0.03
N ARG A 977 3.32 0.13 0.45
CA ARG A 977 2.26 -0.63 -0.23
C ARG A 977 0.95 0.18 -0.25
N PRO A 978 0.11 0.05 -1.29
CA PRO A 978 -1.12 0.84 -1.40
C PRO A 978 -2.08 0.69 -0.21
N ASP A 979 -2.13 -0.47 0.45
CA ASP A 979 -2.96 -0.73 1.62
C ASP A 979 -2.58 0.12 2.85
N ARG A 980 -1.35 0.65 2.91
CA ARG A 980 -0.90 1.60 3.96
C ARG A 980 -1.08 3.07 3.61
N ARG A 981 -1.61 3.40 2.42
CA ARG A 981 -1.93 4.79 2.01
C ARG A 981 -3.34 5.25 2.45
N THR A 982 -4.10 4.39 3.12
CA THR A 982 -5.49 4.70 3.52
C THR A 982 -5.67 4.60 5.04
N VAL A 983 -6.13 5.69 5.65
CA VAL A 983 -6.59 5.74 7.06
C VAL A 983 -8.11 5.57 7.08
N ARG A 984 -8.62 4.65 7.91
CA ARG A 984 -10.05 4.48 8.16
C ARG A 984 -10.44 5.12 9.49
N PHE A 985 -11.70 5.50 9.59
CA PHE A 985 -12.29 6.14 10.76
C PHE A 985 -13.60 5.44 11.12
N ALA A 986 -13.98 5.51 12.40
CA ALA A 986 -15.27 5.02 12.85
C ALA A 986 -16.45 5.92 12.38
N GLU A 987 -17.66 5.49 12.71
CA GLU A 987 -18.84 6.35 12.71
C GLU A 987 -18.61 7.55 13.64
N GLN A 988 -19.10 8.74 13.25
CA GLN A 988 -18.99 10.01 13.99
C GLN A 988 -17.56 10.56 14.25
N GLN A 989 -16.51 9.73 14.26
CA GLN A 989 -15.15 10.14 14.61
C GLN A 989 -14.42 10.88 13.47
N HIS A 990 -13.83 12.03 13.79
CA HIS A 990 -13.00 12.83 12.86
C HIS A 990 -11.50 12.79 13.20
N THR A 991 -11.12 12.16 14.31
CA THR A 991 -9.74 11.89 14.74
C THR A 991 -9.30 10.49 14.29
N PRO A 992 -8.01 10.27 13.94
CA PRO A 992 -7.49 8.93 13.68
C PRO A 992 -7.60 8.05 14.94
N SER A 993 -7.95 6.77 14.78
CA SER A 993 -7.90 5.79 15.87
C SER A 993 -6.45 5.34 16.16
N PRO A 994 -6.16 4.76 17.34
CA PRO A 994 -4.84 4.19 17.62
C PRO A 994 -4.40 3.11 16.60
N ASP A 995 -5.34 2.37 16.01
CA ASP A 995 -5.04 1.41 14.93
C ASP A 995 -4.46 2.07 13.67
N ALA A 996 -4.70 3.37 13.46
CA ALA A 996 -4.13 4.12 12.36
C ALA A 996 -2.67 4.54 12.61
N ASP A 997 -2.19 4.51 13.86
CA ASP A 997 -0.85 5.02 14.20
C ASP A 997 0.27 4.24 13.50
N GLU A 998 0.21 2.90 13.40
CA GLU A 998 1.23 2.12 12.66
C GLU A 998 1.27 2.51 11.16
N ASN A 999 0.13 2.87 10.56
CA ASN A 999 0.09 3.37 9.18
C ASN A 999 0.65 4.79 9.07
N LEU A 1000 0.32 5.69 10.02
CA LEU A 1000 0.81 7.07 10.05
C LEU A 1000 2.31 7.16 10.33
N ASP A 1001 2.85 6.32 11.22
CA ASP A 1001 4.27 6.21 11.49
C ASP A 1001 5.02 5.59 10.29
N ALA A 1002 4.45 4.59 9.61
CA ALA A 1002 5.01 4.06 8.37
C ALA A 1002 5.01 5.10 7.22
N LEU A 1003 3.92 5.88 7.09
CA LEU A 1003 3.82 7.02 6.15
C LEU A 1003 4.90 8.07 6.43
N ALA A 1004 5.02 8.52 7.68
CA ALA A 1004 6.04 9.48 8.08
C ALA A 1004 7.47 8.96 7.84
N LEU A 1005 7.73 7.67 8.13
CA LEU A 1005 9.03 7.04 7.93
C LEU A 1005 9.42 6.94 6.44
N SER A 1006 8.48 6.55 5.58
CA SER A 1006 8.74 6.46 4.14
C SER A 1006 8.93 7.85 3.52
N LEU A 1007 8.16 8.85 3.96
CA LEU A 1007 8.34 10.25 3.55
C LEU A 1007 9.66 10.85 4.05
N ALA A 1008 10.08 10.58 5.29
CA ALA A 1008 11.35 11.04 5.84
C ALA A 1008 12.54 10.48 5.04
N ARG A 1009 12.61 9.15 4.85
CA ARG A 1009 13.64 8.51 3.99
C ARG A 1009 13.62 9.10 2.58
N THR A 1010 12.44 9.24 1.99
CA THR A 1010 12.29 9.68 0.61
C THR A 1010 12.74 11.13 0.42
N GLY A 1011 12.34 12.05 1.31
CA GLY A 1011 12.74 13.45 1.26
C GLY A 1011 14.21 13.67 1.54
N LEU A 1012 14.78 13.04 2.58
CA LEU A 1012 16.20 13.17 2.90
C LEU A 1012 17.09 12.59 1.78
N TRP A 1013 16.70 11.47 1.18
CA TRP A 1013 17.39 10.91 0.02
C TRP A 1013 17.29 11.81 -1.21
N ASN A 1014 16.10 12.36 -1.51
CA ASN A 1014 15.92 13.29 -2.62
C ASN A 1014 16.82 14.52 -2.44
N HIS A 1015 16.82 15.12 -1.24
CA HIS A 1015 17.66 16.27 -0.90
C HIS A 1015 19.16 15.97 -1.10
N ALA A 1016 19.64 14.82 -0.61
CA ALA A 1016 21.03 14.39 -0.78
C ALA A 1016 21.44 14.17 -2.25
N ASN A 1017 20.50 13.76 -3.10
CA ASN A 1017 20.73 13.53 -4.54
C ASN A 1017 20.30 14.73 -5.42
N GLY A 1018 20.02 15.91 -4.83
CA GLY A 1018 19.66 17.14 -5.57
C GLY A 1018 18.25 17.15 -6.20
N LEU A 1019 17.39 16.21 -5.83
CA LEU A 1019 16.03 16.05 -6.36
C LEU A 1019 15.00 16.85 -5.52
N PRO A 1020 13.84 17.24 -6.09
CA PRO A 1020 12.77 17.91 -5.35
C PRO A 1020 12.24 17.06 -4.20
N LEU A 1021 11.81 17.68 -3.10
CA LEU A 1021 11.15 16.98 -2.00
C LEU A 1021 9.76 16.44 -2.44
N PRO A 1022 9.30 15.31 -1.88
CA PRO A 1022 7.99 14.75 -2.20
C PRO A 1022 6.84 15.72 -1.96
N SER A 1023 5.84 15.68 -2.85
CA SER A 1023 4.55 16.35 -2.65
C SER A 1023 3.47 15.35 -2.24
N VAL A 1024 2.77 15.67 -1.16
CA VAL A 1024 1.81 14.79 -0.48
C VAL A 1024 0.43 15.42 -0.52
N THR A 1025 -0.57 14.66 -0.99
CA THR A 1025 -1.97 15.10 -0.99
C THR A 1025 -2.76 14.21 -0.04
N VAL A 1026 -3.29 14.81 1.03
CA VAL A 1026 -4.15 14.14 2.02
C VAL A 1026 -5.60 14.45 1.67
N THR A 1027 -6.26 13.51 1.00
CA THR A 1027 -7.67 13.65 0.58
C THR A 1027 -8.58 12.94 1.58
N GLY A 1028 -9.39 13.71 2.31
CA GLY A 1028 -10.43 13.16 3.19
C GLY A 1028 -11.75 12.98 2.46
N HIS A 1029 -12.33 11.80 2.58
CA HIS A 1029 -13.58 11.43 1.90
C HIS A 1029 -14.74 11.45 2.90
N GLY A 1030 -15.85 12.10 2.52
CA GLY A 1030 -17.10 12.14 3.28
C GLY A 1030 -18.30 11.63 2.47
N ASN A 1031 -19.22 10.88 3.10
CA ASN A 1031 -20.38 10.29 2.39
C ASN A 1031 -21.36 11.38 1.89
N ARG A 1032 -21.77 12.30 2.78
CA ARG A 1032 -22.73 13.38 2.48
C ARG A 1032 -22.22 14.80 2.78
N SER A 1033 -21.13 14.96 3.51
CA SER A 1033 -20.54 16.27 3.85
C SER A 1033 -19.09 16.36 3.34
N ARG A 1034 -18.74 17.49 2.70
CA ARG A 1034 -17.35 17.83 2.35
C ARG A 1034 -16.56 18.28 3.58
N ALA A 1035 -17.19 19.04 4.48
CA ALA A 1035 -16.56 19.50 5.72
C ALA A 1035 -16.18 18.32 6.66
N SER A 1036 -16.98 17.25 6.67
CA SER A 1036 -16.67 15.99 7.36
C SER A 1036 -15.38 15.34 6.84
N GLY A 1037 -15.21 15.30 5.51
CA GLY A 1037 -13.98 14.87 4.85
C GLY A 1037 -12.80 15.80 5.16
N GLN A 1038 -13.01 17.12 5.11
CA GLN A 1038 -11.99 18.13 5.42
C GLN A 1038 -11.46 17.99 6.85
N LYS A 1039 -12.34 17.90 7.86
CA LYS A 1039 -11.94 17.69 9.27
C LYS A 1039 -11.07 16.43 9.44
N ARG A 1040 -11.38 15.35 8.71
CA ARG A 1040 -10.59 14.10 8.70
C ARG A 1040 -9.24 14.27 7.98
N ALA A 1041 -9.20 15.03 6.89
CA ALA A 1041 -7.97 15.37 6.16
C ALA A 1041 -7.04 16.25 7.00
N GLU A 1042 -7.56 17.26 7.70
CA GLU A 1042 -6.84 18.12 8.62
C GLU A 1042 -6.25 17.32 9.81
N ALA A 1043 -7.05 16.43 10.40
CA ALA A 1043 -6.60 15.58 11.50
C ALA A 1043 -5.47 14.62 11.08
N VAL A 1044 -5.58 13.98 9.90
CA VAL A 1044 -4.50 13.12 9.35
C VAL A 1044 -3.29 13.95 8.92
N GLY A 1045 -3.50 15.09 8.26
CA GLY A 1045 -2.43 15.99 7.83
C GLY A 1045 -1.59 16.50 8.99
N LYS A 1046 -2.24 16.90 10.09
CA LYS A 1046 -1.57 17.24 11.35
C LYS A 1046 -0.84 16.04 11.95
N ALA A 1047 -1.53 14.90 12.14
CA ALA A 1047 -0.93 13.73 12.77
C ALA A 1047 0.26 13.16 11.98
N LEU A 1048 0.22 13.23 10.64
CA LEU A 1048 1.32 12.87 9.74
C LEU A 1048 2.46 13.90 9.78
N GLY A 1049 2.12 15.20 9.75
CA GLY A 1049 3.08 16.29 9.83
C GLY A 1049 3.87 16.29 11.15
N ASP A 1050 3.18 16.11 12.28
CA ASP A 1050 3.80 16.01 13.61
C ASP A 1050 4.76 14.81 13.72
N ARG A 1051 4.47 13.70 13.02
CA ARG A 1051 5.33 12.51 12.95
C ARG A 1051 6.54 12.73 12.05
N LEU A 1052 6.33 13.24 10.84
CA LEU A 1052 7.38 13.58 9.88
C LEU A 1052 8.33 14.63 10.47
N GLY A 1053 7.81 15.66 11.14
CA GLY A 1053 8.57 16.69 11.85
C GLY A 1053 9.29 16.21 13.13
N ARG A 1054 8.97 15.03 13.66
CA ARG A 1054 9.83 14.33 14.65
C ARG A 1054 10.94 13.57 13.93
N LEU A 1055 10.61 12.71 12.98
CA LEU A 1055 11.58 11.86 12.28
C LEU A 1055 12.65 12.66 11.55
N LEU A 1056 12.30 13.75 10.87
CA LEU A 1056 13.26 14.64 10.20
C LEU A 1056 14.30 15.21 11.19
N ARG A 1057 13.93 15.53 12.43
CA ARG A 1057 14.88 16.01 13.44
C ARG A 1057 15.79 14.88 13.92
N THR A 1058 15.23 13.73 14.27
CA THR A 1058 16.00 12.56 14.75
C THR A 1058 16.93 11.97 13.68
N PHE A 1059 16.55 12.02 12.40
CA PHE A 1059 17.36 11.48 11.30
C PHE A 1059 18.46 12.44 10.83
N GLN A 1060 18.41 13.72 11.21
CA GLN A 1060 19.45 14.73 10.93
C GLN A 1060 20.22 15.15 12.18
N GLU A 1061 20.01 14.47 13.31
CA GLU A 1061 20.76 14.71 14.54
C GLU A 1061 22.25 14.38 14.33
N GLY A 1062 23.13 15.34 14.61
CA GLY A 1062 24.56 15.26 14.30
C GLY A 1062 24.94 15.44 12.82
N ALA A 1063 23.98 15.55 11.88
CA ALA A 1063 24.28 15.78 10.47
C ALA A 1063 24.69 17.25 10.21
N PRO A 1064 25.80 17.50 9.48
CA PRO A 1064 26.24 18.85 9.16
C PRO A 1064 25.43 19.47 8.01
N GLY A 1065 25.32 20.80 8.01
CA GLY A 1065 24.63 21.56 6.95
C GLY A 1065 23.20 21.99 7.32
N PRO A 1066 22.44 22.55 6.37
CA PRO A 1066 21.04 22.92 6.58
C PRO A 1066 20.16 21.67 6.65
N HIS A 1067 19.30 21.59 7.67
CA HIS A 1067 18.37 20.46 7.83
C HIS A 1067 17.06 20.69 7.08
N VAL A 1068 16.55 19.64 6.44
CA VAL A 1068 15.20 19.58 5.85
C VAL A 1068 14.16 19.56 6.97
N ARG A 1069 13.14 20.41 6.87
CA ARG A 1069 12.06 20.56 7.87
C ARG A 1069 10.71 20.26 7.22
N LEU A 1070 9.68 20.07 8.04
CA LEU A 1070 8.31 19.87 7.57
C LEU A 1070 7.83 21.00 6.64
N ALA A 1071 8.22 22.25 6.91
CA ALA A 1071 7.87 23.43 6.11
C ALA A 1071 8.49 23.45 4.70
N ASP A 1072 9.47 22.57 4.42
CA ASP A 1072 10.11 22.45 3.12
C ASP A 1072 9.43 21.38 2.23
N PHE A 1073 8.52 20.56 2.80
CA PHE A 1073 7.65 19.63 2.07
C PHE A 1073 6.37 20.30 1.59
N THR A 1074 5.86 19.87 0.42
CA THR A 1074 4.51 20.28 -0.04
C THR A 1074 3.46 19.32 0.53
N LEU A 1075 2.74 19.74 1.56
CA LEU A 1075 1.59 19.02 2.11
C LEU A 1075 0.29 19.76 1.72
N THR A 1076 -0.50 19.15 0.84
CA THR A 1076 -1.81 19.66 0.41
C THR A 1076 -2.92 18.85 1.07
N LEU A 1077 -3.94 19.54 1.59
CA LEU A 1077 -5.17 18.93 2.09
C LEU A 1077 -6.27 19.08 1.05
N ASP A 1078 -7.02 18.02 0.79
CA ASP A 1078 -8.21 18.05 -0.06
C ASP A 1078 -9.38 17.33 0.65
N ALA A 1079 -10.60 17.66 0.24
CA ALA A 1079 -11.83 17.14 0.80
C ALA A 1079 -12.78 16.77 -0.33
N GLN A 1080 -13.06 15.48 -0.47
CA GLN A 1080 -13.90 14.91 -1.52
C GLN A 1080 -15.17 14.28 -0.93
N ARG A 1081 -16.21 14.24 -1.75
CA ARG A 1081 -17.56 13.79 -1.39
C ARG A 1081 -17.91 12.57 -2.23
N VAL A 1082 -18.24 11.45 -1.61
CA VAL A 1082 -18.33 10.17 -2.31
C VAL A 1082 -19.70 9.99 -2.96
N ARG A 1083 -19.79 10.42 -4.23
CA ARG A 1083 -20.99 10.31 -5.06
C ARG A 1083 -21.50 8.87 -5.13
N ARG A 1084 -22.82 8.71 -4.95
CA ARG A 1084 -23.57 7.44 -5.10
C ARG A 1084 -23.01 6.24 -4.29
N ALA A 1085 -22.34 6.49 -3.16
CA ALA A 1085 -21.92 5.42 -2.26
C ALA A 1085 -23.14 4.74 -1.59
N THR A 1086 -23.40 3.48 -1.96
CA THR A 1086 -24.26 2.56 -1.18
C THR A 1086 -23.52 1.94 0.01
N ASP A 1087 -22.23 2.23 0.13
CA ASP A 1087 -21.25 1.69 1.08
C ASP A 1087 -20.70 2.84 1.92
N PRO A 1088 -21.14 3.00 3.19
CA PRO A 1088 -20.79 4.14 4.03
C PRO A 1088 -19.34 4.10 4.54
N ASP A 1089 -18.55 3.04 4.29
CA ASP A 1089 -17.13 3.05 4.63
C ASP A 1089 -16.31 3.91 3.65
N ARG A 1090 -16.81 4.12 2.43
CA ARG A 1090 -16.08 4.85 1.38
C ARG A 1090 -15.89 6.33 1.69
N GLY A 1091 -16.86 6.97 2.33
CA GLY A 1091 -16.76 8.32 2.88
C GLY A 1091 -16.49 8.34 4.38
N ARG A 1092 -15.78 7.32 4.91
CA ARG A 1092 -15.20 7.28 6.25
C ARG A 1092 -13.69 6.98 6.22
N LEU A 1093 -13.01 7.41 5.16
CA LEU A 1093 -11.58 7.19 4.95
C LEU A 1093 -10.84 8.45 4.48
N VAL A 1094 -9.52 8.48 4.72
CA VAL A 1094 -8.58 9.46 4.15
C VAL A 1094 -7.57 8.70 3.31
N THR A 1095 -7.36 9.13 2.06
CA THR A 1095 -6.30 8.63 1.18
C THR A 1095 -5.13 9.61 1.17
N VAL A 1096 -3.92 9.11 1.37
CA VAL A 1096 -2.68 9.88 1.26
C VAL A 1096 -1.99 9.51 -0.05
N ASP A 1097 -2.10 10.38 -1.06
CA ASP A 1097 -1.28 10.23 -2.26
C ASP A 1097 0.08 10.91 -2.10
N ILE A 1098 1.09 10.35 -2.76
CA ILE A 1098 2.50 10.73 -2.66
C ILE A 1098 3.10 10.68 -4.05
N ASP A 1099 3.40 11.86 -4.59
CA ASP A 1099 4.30 12.06 -5.71
C ASP A 1099 5.71 12.26 -5.14
N ASP A 1100 6.58 11.27 -5.34
CA ASP A 1100 7.94 11.26 -4.81
C ASP A 1100 8.94 12.11 -5.62
N ARG A 1101 8.48 12.71 -6.73
CA ARG A 1101 9.25 13.53 -7.66
C ARG A 1101 10.45 12.83 -8.34
N ARG A 1102 10.52 11.50 -8.31
CA ARG A 1102 11.56 10.71 -9.00
C ARG A 1102 11.13 10.18 -10.36
N HIS A 1103 9.83 10.12 -10.62
CA HIS A 1103 9.30 9.68 -11.90
C HIS A 1103 9.32 10.83 -12.92
N THR A 1104 10.05 10.67 -14.02
CA THR A 1104 9.71 11.38 -15.27
C THR A 1104 8.29 10.99 -15.67
N SER A 1105 7.49 11.96 -16.09
CA SER A 1105 6.03 11.88 -16.18
C SER A 1105 5.47 10.55 -16.68
N ARG A 1106 4.48 10.03 -15.95
CA ARG A 1106 3.53 9.03 -16.48
C ARG A 1106 3.04 9.51 -17.84
N PRO A 1107 3.06 8.69 -18.91
CA PRO A 1107 2.44 9.09 -20.17
C PRO A 1107 0.98 9.43 -19.88
N ALA A 1108 0.52 10.58 -20.36
CA ALA A 1108 -0.89 10.90 -20.31
C ALA A 1108 -1.66 9.77 -21.02
N PRO A 1109 -2.84 9.35 -20.53
CA PRO A 1109 -3.72 8.56 -21.37
C PRO A 1109 -4.04 9.41 -22.60
N ASP A 1110 -3.69 8.93 -23.79
CA ASP A 1110 -3.98 9.63 -25.04
C ASP A 1110 -5.49 9.82 -25.15
N ARG A 1111 -5.96 11.03 -24.81
CA ARG A 1111 -7.24 11.51 -25.30
C ARG A 1111 -7.07 11.62 -26.81
N PRO A 1112 -7.87 10.91 -27.62
CA PRO A 1112 -7.88 11.17 -29.05
C PRO A 1112 -8.17 12.66 -29.24
N ALA A 1113 -7.29 13.35 -29.96
CA ALA A 1113 -7.57 14.72 -30.35
C ALA A 1113 -8.89 14.72 -31.13
N PRO A 1114 -9.81 15.67 -30.88
CA PRO A 1114 -11.01 15.78 -31.71
C PRO A 1114 -10.57 15.98 -33.15
N ALA A 1115 -11.04 15.10 -34.05
CA ALA A 1115 -10.73 15.21 -35.46
C ALA A 1115 -11.22 16.57 -35.97
N GLY A 1116 -10.33 17.34 -36.57
CA GLY A 1116 -10.70 18.58 -37.24
C GLY A 1116 -11.42 18.25 -38.53
N GLU A 1117 -12.71 18.56 -38.60
CA GLU A 1117 -13.40 18.78 -39.88
C GLU A 1117 -12.93 20.12 -40.49
N PRO A 1118 -13.04 20.30 -41.82
CA PRO A 1118 -11.98 20.91 -42.64
C PRO A 1118 -11.93 22.45 -42.72
#